data_AF-A0A0M2EX25-F1
#
_entry.id   AF-A0A0M2EX25-F1
#
_cell.length_a   1.000
_cell.length_b   1.000
_cell.length_c   1.000
_cell.angle_alpha   90.00
_cell.angle_beta   90.00
_cell.angle_gamma   90.00
#
_symmetry.space_group_name_H-M   'P 1'
#
loop_
_entity.id
_entity.type
_entity.pdbx_description
1 polymer ?
#
loop_
_entity_poly.entity_id
_entity_poly.type
_entity_poly.pdbx_seq_one_letter_code
_entity_poly.pdbx_strand_id
1 'polypeptide(L)'
;MFGSSSKTDTLETICFSDVPTSKKQKLIDRYLAAQGDINALSGGQTVLHQLSQDRDTEIDLVRYLLEKGASIETPEGESALFAAITSYYPELAALLLQHGARLDFHDNQGRGWLHCFFDLPESPVYTHAQRSTMLGVLLENGLDINQPVLFHPEAEKRHPVDILLEKQDRFLLMRLFQADSPVRLTGASILETVFRHTGAWMTLDVFQPIVAQAEREGMRKEGFTLSFHHDPKHQEQKTSVTWLEMALHCGLPAPLCAFLLDTFPDMRCDVPAHSILLDALERSFPPALVRRIAERAADLNCRYPLRFAQNESDDDDAEDERDAERENDVNQGTVLAQYLMLRAKAAVTDSRVHRVFSSTLQHLLDLGASPNIGYTMWEEEDDTPTTWPALYTLCEAMIATGQYHADLIDLLIAHGADFSQQQVLQESGALPLGMALLLYSPSSPHESVLLDIFRHLHSCGMNLHSTAPDGMNMAYAAAAGCRPQVLDWLIQQGVSLNAETASHLAPPLHRVIYNVVVTPERRKATLEALLQQGVGKDIAWGEHGMTPLMLAAKQGAQHCLEVLLQYGANPNARGAGGMTPALCAITSRRAIDFPPRPESVSARMLAILHAYGADLCQSNDDGVTPLSLSVQEERKEIFEALLRLTPFTEEQLRSVLDGKRPVHAYFAERLQTLLALPAPHAEMGLSCFAVQRQPTA
;
A
#
# COMPACT_ATOMS: atom_id res chain seq x y z
N MET A 1 -72.12 34.06 -49.25
CA MET A 1 -70.81 33.66 -49.82
C MET A 1 -69.77 34.21 -48.86
N PHE A 2 -69.00 33.46 -48.07
CA PHE A 2 -68.51 32.09 -48.16
C PHE A 2 -68.92 31.29 -46.91
N GLY A 3 -69.34 30.04 -47.11
CA GLY A 3 -69.32 29.06 -46.04
C GLY A 3 -67.99 28.32 -46.03
N SER A 4 -67.56 27.84 -44.87
CA SER A 4 -66.74 26.63 -44.76
C SER A 4 -66.61 26.20 -43.29
N SER A 5 -66.93 24.93 -43.08
CA SER A 5 -66.65 24.07 -41.93
C SER A 5 -67.03 24.55 -40.53
N SER A 6 -68.04 23.88 -39.97
CA SER A 6 -68.00 23.41 -38.59
C SER A 6 -66.58 22.95 -38.25
N LYS A 7 -65.78 23.79 -37.59
CA LYS A 7 -64.77 23.25 -36.69
C LYS A 7 -65.58 22.62 -35.57
N THR A 8 -65.66 21.30 -35.57
CA THR A 8 -66.02 20.56 -34.36
C THR A 8 -65.03 21.00 -33.30
N ASP A 9 -65.46 21.88 -32.39
CA ASP A 9 -64.63 22.28 -31.24
C ASP A 9 -64.21 20.98 -30.55
N THR A 10 -62.93 20.65 -30.63
CA THR A 10 -62.36 19.48 -29.96
C THR A 10 -62.29 19.79 -28.47
N LEU A 11 -62.35 18.76 -27.63
CA LEU A 11 -62.27 18.94 -26.17
C LEU A 11 -61.05 19.79 -25.74
N GLU A 12 -59.90 19.60 -26.40
CA GLU A 12 -58.68 20.41 -26.22
C GLU A 12 -58.94 21.91 -26.50
N THR A 13 -59.52 22.26 -27.66
CA THR A 13 -59.81 23.66 -28.01
C THR A 13 -60.78 24.34 -27.05
N ILE A 14 -61.69 23.58 -26.43
CA ILE A 14 -62.61 24.09 -25.41
C ILE A 14 -61.85 24.34 -24.10
N CYS A 15 -61.02 23.39 -23.66
CA CYS A 15 -60.32 23.47 -22.38
C CYS A 15 -59.22 24.57 -22.37
N PHE A 16 -58.49 24.74 -23.46
CA PHE A 16 -57.42 25.75 -23.61
C PHE A 16 -57.90 27.12 -24.15
N SER A 17 -59.21 27.33 -24.28
CA SER A 17 -59.75 28.63 -24.70
C SER A 17 -59.71 29.68 -23.57
N ASP A 18 -59.64 30.96 -23.94
CA ASP A 18 -59.59 32.11 -22.99
C ASP A 18 -60.94 32.40 -22.28
N VAL A 19 -61.92 31.50 -22.33
CA VAL A 19 -63.22 31.70 -21.68
C VAL A 19 -63.21 31.24 -20.22
N PRO A 20 -64.01 31.86 -19.33
CA PRO A 20 -64.07 31.46 -17.92
C PRO A 20 -64.60 30.02 -17.75
N THR A 21 -64.18 29.35 -16.67
CA THR A 21 -64.51 27.95 -16.32
C THR A 21 -66.00 27.63 -16.46
N SER A 22 -66.87 28.52 -15.99
CA SER A 22 -68.34 28.36 -16.07
C SER A 22 -68.89 28.27 -17.49
N LYS A 23 -68.20 28.88 -18.47
CA LYS A 23 -68.51 28.75 -19.90
C LYS A 23 -67.86 27.50 -20.49
N LYS A 24 -66.63 27.15 -20.08
CA LYS A 24 -65.96 25.90 -20.48
C LYS A 24 -66.80 24.68 -20.09
N GLN A 25 -67.32 24.62 -18.87
CA GLN A 25 -68.20 23.53 -18.39
C GLN A 25 -69.44 23.34 -19.28
N LYS A 26 -70.11 24.43 -19.67
CA LYS A 26 -71.29 24.38 -20.56
C LYS A 26 -70.95 23.92 -21.98
N LEU A 27 -69.75 24.26 -22.46
CA LEU A 27 -69.26 23.80 -23.77
C LEU A 27 -68.87 22.32 -23.72
N ILE A 28 -68.28 21.86 -22.62
CA ILE A 28 -67.98 20.43 -22.37
C ILE A 28 -69.27 19.62 -22.31
N ASP A 29 -70.32 20.10 -21.62
CA ASP A 29 -71.62 19.41 -21.61
C ASP A 29 -72.24 19.27 -23.00
N ARG A 30 -72.10 20.31 -23.84
CA ARG A 30 -72.54 20.25 -25.23
C ARG A 30 -71.73 19.28 -26.06
N TYR A 31 -70.42 19.21 -25.83
CA TYR A 31 -69.52 18.26 -26.49
C TYR A 31 -69.87 16.82 -26.12
N LEU A 32 -70.07 16.53 -24.84
CA LEU A 32 -70.49 15.20 -24.35
C LEU A 32 -71.89 14.82 -24.86
N ALA A 33 -72.84 15.76 -24.87
CA ALA A 33 -74.18 15.54 -25.42
C ALA A 33 -74.16 15.24 -26.93
N ALA A 34 -73.12 15.68 -27.64
CA ALA A 34 -72.89 15.40 -29.05
C ALA A 34 -72.11 14.08 -29.29
N GLN A 35 -72.03 13.19 -28.29
CA GLN A 35 -71.24 11.95 -28.32
C GLN A 35 -69.72 12.16 -28.40
N GLY A 36 -69.24 13.32 -27.95
CA GLY A 36 -67.80 13.55 -27.77
C GLY A 36 -67.23 12.64 -26.66
N ASP A 37 -66.01 12.14 -26.88
CA ASP A 37 -65.30 11.32 -25.91
C ASP A 37 -64.48 12.21 -24.96
N ILE A 38 -64.74 12.08 -23.65
CA ILE A 38 -64.01 12.83 -22.61
C ILE A 38 -62.52 12.46 -22.57
N ASN A 39 -62.16 11.27 -23.06
CA ASN A 39 -60.79 10.74 -23.10
C ASN A 39 -60.20 10.80 -24.52
N ALA A 40 -60.76 11.63 -25.40
CA ALA A 40 -60.22 11.83 -26.75
C ALA A 40 -58.75 12.25 -26.70
N LEU A 41 -57.90 11.54 -27.45
CA LEU A 41 -56.48 11.83 -27.56
C LEU A 41 -56.26 13.02 -28.50
N SER A 42 -55.51 14.04 -28.05
CA SER A 42 -55.01 15.12 -28.88
C SER A 42 -53.48 15.19 -28.83
N GLY A 43 -52.85 15.21 -30.00
CA GLY A 43 -51.39 15.13 -30.08
C GLY A 43 -50.78 13.85 -29.50
N GLY A 44 -51.59 12.81 -29.32
CA GLY A 44 -51.21 11.55 -28.67
C GLY A 44 -51.51 11.48 -27.17
N GLN A 45 -51.93 12.58 -26.53
CA GLN A 45 -52.17 12.67 -25.09
C GLN A 45 -53.64 12.96 -24.75
N THR A 46 -54.13 12.54 -23.59
CA THR A 46 -55.45 12.99 -23.11
C THR A 46 -55.45 14.47 -22.75
N VAL A 47 -56.61 15.13 -22.90
CA VAL A 47 -56.77 16.54 -22.49
C VAL A 47 -56.50 16.73 -20.99
N LEU A 48 -56.84 15.74 -20.16
CA LEU A 48 -56.52 15.76 -18.73
C LEU A 48 -54.99 15.72 -18.50
N HIS A 49 -54.25 14.92 -19.26
CA HIS A 49 -52.79 14.87 -19.18
C HIS A 49 -52.15 16.21 -19.62
N GLN A 50 -52.62 16.82 -20.71
CA GLN A 50 -52.14 18.12 -21.17
C GLN A 50 -52.41 19.24 -20.15
N LEU A 51 -53.61 19.28 -19.58
CA LEU A 51 -53.97 20.24 -18.52
C LEU A 51 -53.12 20.01 -17.26
N SER A 52 -52.76 18.76 -16.96
CA SER A 52 -51.91 18.45 -15.81
C SER A 52 -50.45 18.88 -16.01
N GLN A 53 -50.01 19.11 -17.25
CA GLN A 53 -48.70 19.68 -17.54
C GLN A 53 -48.67 21.21 -17.34
N ASP A 54 -49.81 21.88 -17.52
CA ASP A 54 -49.91 23.33 -17.54
C ASP A 54 -50.10 23.93 -16.13
N ARG A 55 -49.00 24.48 -15.59
CA ARG A 55 -48.91 25.92 -15.29
C ARG A 55 -50.12 26.57 -14.61
N ASP A 56 -50.97 27.08 -15.47
CA ASP A 56 -52.00 28.04 -15.14
C ASP A 56 -53.39 27.39 -15.15
N THR A 57 -53.44 26.05 -15.10
CA THR A 57 -54.68 25.29 -15.15
C THR A 57 -55.54 25.54 -13.92
N GLU A 58 -56.80 25.90 -14.17
CA GLU A 58 -57.82 26.06 -13.14
C GLU A 58 -58.23 24.69 -12.56
N ILE A 59 -58.00 24.47 -11.26
CA ILE A 59 -58.33 23.23 -10.54
C ILE A 59 -59.81 22.86 -10.68
N ASP A 60 -60.69 23.86 -10.71
CA ASP A 60 -62.15 23.67 -10.86
C ASP A 60 -62.52 23.06 -12.23
N LEU A 61 -61.74 23.35 -13.28
CA LEU A 61 -61.92 22.73 -14.58
C LEU A 61 -61.55 21.24 -14.52
N VAL A 62 -60.43 20.92 -13.89
CA VAL A 62 -59.96 19.53 -13.76
C VAL A 62 -60.91 18.72 -12.88
N ARG A 63 -61.37 19.26 -11.75
CA ARG A 63 -62.40 18.65 -10.91
C ARG A 63 -63.65 18.30 -11.72
N TYR A 64 -64.10 19.23 -12.57
CA TYR A 64 -65.25 19.00 -13.42
C TYR A 64 -65.02 17.89 -14.45
N LEU A 65 -63.84 17.83 -15.08
CA LEU A 65 -63.50 16.76 -16.02
C LEU A 65 -63.47 15.39 -15.34
N LEU A 66 -62.93 15.30 -14.11
CA LEU A 66 -62.93 14.08 -13.31
C LEU A 66 -64.35 13.63 -12.94
N GLU A 67 -65.23 14.55 -12.56
CA GLU A 67 -66.65 14.27 -12.29
C GLU A 67 -67.39 13.73 -13.52
N LYS A 68 -66.95 14.11 -14.74
CA LYS A 68 -67.49 13.61 -16.01
C LYS A 68 -66.86 12.31 -16.49
N GLY A 69 -65.93 11.73 -15.74
CA GLY A 69 -65.31 10.43 -16.03
C GLY A 69 -64.04 10.52 -16.88
N ALA A 70 -63.33 11.65 -16.86
CA ALA A 70 -61.98 11.71 -17.42
C ALA A 70 -61.06 10.69 -16.72
N SER A 71 -60.36 9.88 -17.51
CA SER A 71 -59.46 8.86 -17.01
C SER A 71 -58.16 9.49 -16.53
N ILE A 72 -57.81 9.27 -15.26
CA ILE A 72 -56.55 9.75 -14.69
C ILE A 72 -55.37 8.98 -15.28
N GLU A 73 -55.54 7.67 -15.43
CA GLU A 73 -54.56 6.74 -15.98
C GLU A 73 -55.12 6.13 -17.26
N THR A 74 -54.36 6.13 -18.35
CA THR A 74 -54.79 5.55 -19.62
C THR A 74 -54.17 4.16 -19.84
N PRO A 75 -54.85 3.26 -20.57
CA PRO A 75 -54.28 1.98 -20.99
C PRO A 75 -53.00 2.12 -21.82
N GLU A 76 -52.83 3.26 -22.49
CA GLU A 76 -51.66 3.62 -23.29
C GLU A 76 -50.48 4.08 -22.43
N GLY A 77 -50.56 3.96 -21.09
CA GLY A 77 -49.45 4.23 -20.17
C GLY A 77 -49.32 5.70 -19.79
N GLU A 78 -50.32 6.55 -20.04
CA GLU A 78 -50.27 7.96 -19.66
C GLU A 78 -50.91 8.17 -18.30
N SER A 79 -50.22 8.92 -17.44
CA SER A 79 -50.71 9.30 -16.12
C SER A 79 -50.85 10.81 -16.02
N ALA A 80 -52.07 11.28 -15.79
CA ALA A 80 -52.32 12.68 -15.42
C ALA A 80 -51.69 13.00 -14.05
N LEU A 81 -51.61 12.01 -13.15
CA LEU A 81 -50.91 12.15 -11.87
C LEU A 81 -49.41 12.37 -12.08
N PHE A 82 -48.74 11.57 -12.94
CA PHE A 82 -47.32 11.76 -13.21
C PHE A 82 -47.05 13.11 -13.87
N ALA A 83 -47.92 13.58 -14.78
CA ALA A 83 -47.84 14.93 -15.34
C ALA A 83 -47.95 16.03 -14.27
N ALA A 84 -48.87 15.89 -13.32
CA ALA A 84 -49.01 16.84 -12.21
C ALA A 84 -47.77 16.82 -11.28
N ILE A 85 -47.17 15.64 -11.05
CA ILE A 85 -45.94 15.50 -10.25
C ILE A 85 -44.75 16.15 -10.97
N THR A 86 -44.55 15.85 -12.26
CA THR A 86 -43.44 16.41 -13.06
C THR A 86 -43.58 17.92 -13.25
N SER A 87 -44.80 18.44 -13.41
CA SER A 87 -45.05 19.87 -13.52
C SER A 87 -45.02 20.62 -12.18
N TYR A 88 -44.98 19.92 -11.04
CA TYR A 88 -45.03 20.46 -9.69
C TYR A 88 -46.35 21.18 -9.35
N TYR A 89 -47.45 20.42 -9.39
CA TYR A 89 -48.78 20.88 -9.01
C TYR A 89 -49.28 20.14 -7.77
N PRO A 90 -48.85 20.49 -6.54
CA PRO A 90 -49.24 19.75 -5.34
C PRO A 90 -50.75 19.71 -5.12
N GLU A 91 -51.45 20.83 -5.37
CA GLU A 91 -52.91 20.92 -5.22
C GLU A 91 -53.65 20.06 -6.25
N LEU A 92 -53.15 20.01 -7.49
CA LEU A 92 -53.73 19.16 -8.54
C LEU A 92 -53.45 17.68 -8.28
N ALA A 93 -52.23 17.33 -7.84
CA ALA A 93 -51.87 15.97 -7.47
C ALA A 93 -52.73 15.46 -6.31
N ALA A 94 -52.97 16.29 -5.29
CA ALA A 94 -53.88 15.97 -4.19
C ALA A 94 -55.31 15.72 -4.69
N LEU A 95 -55.82 16.57 -5.60
CA LEU A 95 -57.14 16.37 -6.20
C LEU A 95 -57.22 15.05 -6.99
N LEU A 96 -56.23 14.75 -7.83
CA LEU A 96 -56.20 13.52 -8.61
C LEU A 96 -56.19 12.28 -7.69
N LEU A 97 -55.41 12.30 -6.60
CA LEU A 97 -55.38 11.22 -5.61
C LEU A 97 -56.72 11.05 -4.89
N GLN A 98 -57.38 12.14 -4.51
CA GLN A 98 -58.73 12.10 -3.91
C GLN A 98 -59.78 11.50 -4.86
N HIS A 99 -59.59 11.66 -6.17
CA HIS A 99 -60.45 11.10 -7.21
C HIS A 99 -60.01 9.71 -7.71
N GLY A 100 -59.10 9.03 -7.00
CA GLY A 100 -58.76 7.63 -7.23
C GLY A 100 -57.54 7.39 -8.12
N ALA A 101 -56.63 8.36 -8.25
CA ALA A 101 -55.34 8.14 -8.92
C ALA A 101 -54.55 7.00 -8.25
N ARG A 102 -53.85 6.20 -9.06
CA ARG A 102 -53.16 4.99 -8.62
C ARG A 102 -51.67 5.26 -8.39
N LEU A 103 -51.23 5.13 -7.15
CA LEU A 103 -49.80 5.27 -6.78
C LEU A 103 -48.95 4.03 -7.14
N ASP A 104 -49.59 2.89 -7.40
CA ASP A 104 -48.96 1.65 -7.85
C ASP A 104 -48.86 1.56 -9.39
N PHE A 105 -49.30 2.60 -10.10
CA PHE A 105 -49.28 2.65 -11.57
C PHE A 105 -47.85 2.73 -12.11
N HIS A 106 -47.64 2.16 -13.30
CA HIS A 106 -46.41 2.30 -14.07
C HIS A 106 -46.75 2.58 -15.53
N ASP A 107 -46.02 3.50 -16.15
CA ASP A 107 -46.19 3.79 -17.58
C ASP A 107 -45.64 2.65 -18.46
N ASN A 108 -45.78 2.79 -19.78
CA ASN A 108 -45.27 1.80 -20.75
C ASN A 108 -43.74 1.66 -20.76
N GLN A 109 -43.02 2.57 -20.11
CA GLN A 109 -41.58 2.51 -19.91
C GLN A 109 -41.20 1.92 -18.55
N GLY A 110 -42.19 1.46 -17.77
CA GLY A 110 -42.00 0.94 -16.42
C GLY A 110 -41.68 2.03 -15.39
N ARG A 111 -41.97 3.30 -15.69
CA ARG A 111 -41.74 4.41 -14.77
C ARG A 111 -42.90 4.58 -13.80
N GLY A 112 -42.58 4.73 -12.53
CA GLY A 112 -43.54 4.99 -11.45
C GLY A 112 -43.41 6.41 -10.90
N TRP A 113 -44.13 6.67 -9.80
CA TRP A 113 -44.13 7.99 -9.14
C TRP A 113 -42.72 8.48 -8.75
N LEU A 114 -41.81 7.56 -8.41
CA LEU A 114 -40.46 7.91 -7.98
C LEU A 114 -39.59 8.44 -9.13
N HIS A 115 -39.81 7.97 -10.36
CA HIS A 115 -39.11 8.50 -11.55
C HIS A 115 -39.43 9.96 -11.80
N CYS A 116 -40.66 10.40 -11.53
CA CYS A 116 -41.08 11.77 -11.72
C CYS A 116 -40.25 12.77 -10.89
N PHE A 117 -39.53 12.30 -9.86
CA PHE A 117 -38.62 13.11 -9.04
C PHE A 117 -37.19 13.20 -9.60
N PHE A 118 -36.84 12.42 -10.63
CA PHE A 118 -35.49 12.30 -11.18
C PHE A 118 -35.39 12.52 -12.70
N ASP A 119 -36.37 12.03 -13.47
CA ASP A 119 -36.42 12.16 -14.93
C ASP A 119 -37.24 13.38 -15.31
N LEU A 120 -36.60 14.45 -15.79
CA LEU A 120 -37.30 15.59 -16.37
C LEU A 120 -36.62 16.11 -17.65
N PRO A 121 -37.41 16.45 -18.70
CA PRO A 121 -36.93 17.12 -19.91
C PRO A 121 -36.44 18.54 -19.60
N GLU A 122 -35.55 19.03 -20.46
CA GLU A 122 -34.70 20.21 -20.30
C GLU A 122 -35.40 21.48 -19.70
N SER A 123 -35.03 21.83 -18.45
CA SER A 123 -35.20 23.13 -17.74
C SER A 123 -36.53 23.42 -17.01
N PRO A 124 -36.55 24.19 -15.89
CA PRO A 124 -35.44 24.68 -15.07
C PRO A 124 -35.24 23.84 -13.79
N VAL A 125 -34.06 24.01 -13.18
CA VAL A 125 -33.58 23.29 -12.00
C VAL A 125 -34.65 23.21 -10.90
N TYR A 126 -35.11 21.97 -10.70
CA TYR A 126 -36.06 21.57 -9.70
C TYR A 126 -35.50 21.82 -8.28
N THR A 127 -36.21 22.58 -7.43
CA THR A 127 -35.70 22.86 -6.07
C THR A 127 -36.04 21.71 -5.10
N HIS A 128 -35.13 21.40 -4.18
CA HIS A 128 -35.36 20.35 -3.18
C HIS A 128 -36.63 20.55 -2.33
N ALA A 129 -37.00 21.82 -2.06
CA ALA A 129 -38.20 22.16 -1.32
C ALA A 129 -39.48 21.69 -2.05
N GLN A 130 -39.53 21.85 -3.37
CA GLN A 130 -40.65 21.40 -4.18
C GLN A 130 -40.80 19.87 -4.12
N ARG A 131 -39.68 19.13 -4.13
CA ARG A 131 -39.67 17.65 -4.05
C ARG A 131 -40.24 17.18 -2.73
N SER A 132 -39.79 17.82 -1.67
CA SER A 132 -40.27 17.56 -0.32
C SER A 132 -41.76 17.86 -0.15
N THR A 133 -42.27 18.98 -0.71
CA THR A 133 -43.69 19.33 -0.64
C THR A 133 -44.55 18.32 -1.40
N MET A 134 -44.17 17.99 -2.63
CA MET A 134 -44.90 17.03 -3.46
C MET A 134 -44.92 15.64 -2.81
N LEU A 135 -43.77 15.15 -2.33
CA LEU A 135 -43.72 13.89 -1.59
C LEU A 135 -44.60 13.93 -0.34
N GLY A 136 -44.66 15.07 0.37
CA GLY A 136 -45.59 15.27 1.48
C GLY A 136 -47.05 15.05 1.08
N VAL A 137 -47.48 15.61 -0.05
CA VAL A 137 -48.83 15.41 -0.58
C VAL A 137 -49.09 13.94 -0.91
N LEU A 138 -48.13 13.24 -1.53
CA LEU A 138 -48.30 11.82 -1.83
C LEU A 138 -48.48 10.98 -0.56
N LEU A 139 -47.67 11.25 0.48
CA LEU A 139 -47.74 10.58 1.78
C LEU A 139 -49.08 10.84 2.50
N GLU A 140 -49.54 12.09 2.53
CA GLU A 140 -50.83 12.46 3.12
C GLU A 140 -52.02 11.80 2.42
N ASN A 141 -51.88 11.45 1.14
CA ASN A 141 -52.90 10.79 0.33
C ASN A 141 -52.69 9.27 0.19
N GLY A 142 -51.97 8.65 1.13
CA GLY A 142 -51.94 7.19 1.27
C GLY A 142 -50.82 6.46 0.52
N LEU A 143 -49.74 7.15 0.14
CA LEU A 143 -48.53 6.49 -0.38
C LEU A 143 -47.91 5.55 0.67
N ASP A 144 -47.87 4.24 0.37
CA ASP A 144 -47.10 3.28 1.15
C ASP A 144 -45.64 3.27 0.69
N ILE A 145 -44.78 3.93 1.47
CA ILE A 145 -43.34 4.01 1.18
C ILE A 145 -42.63 2.65 1.25
N ASN A 146 -43.24 1.65 1.88
CA ASN A 146 -42.63 0.33 2.07
C ASN A 146 -42.95 -0.64 0.93
N GLN A 147 -43.80 -0.24 -0.01
CA GLN A 147 -44.12 -1.04 -1.17
C GLN A 147 -42.98 -0.97 -2.20
N PRO A 148 -42.40 -2.10 -2.64
CA PRO A 148 -41.36 -2.10 -3.66
C PRO A 148 -41.85 -1.51 -4.98
N VAL A 149 -41.07 -0.58 -5.54
CA VAL A 149 -41.36 0.12 -6.79
C VAL A 149 -40.42 -0.35 -7.91
N LEU A 150 -40.90 -0.30 -9.14
CA LEU A 150 -40.10 -0.61 -10.32
C LEU A 150 -39.38 0.68 -10.72
N PHE A 151 -38.04 0.68 -10.72
CA PHE A 151 -37.22 1.85 -11.07
C PHE A 151 -36.45 1.70 -12.39
N HIS A 152 -36.25 0.47 -12.86
CA HIS A 152 -35.72 0.21 -14.19
C HIS A 152 -36.58 -0.87 -14.87
N PRO A 153 -36.91 -0.71 -16.17
CA PRO A 153 -37.81 -1.61 -16.88
C PRO A 153 -37.34 -3.07 -16.91
N GLU A 154 -36.03 -3.31 -16.78
CA GLU A 154 -35.42 -4.65 -16.77
C GLU A 154 -35.00 -5.14 -15.37
N ALA A 155 -35.24 -4.36 -14.30
CA ALA A 155 -34.79 -4.69 -12.95
C ALA A 155 -35.94 -5.17 -12.04
N GLU A 156 -35.58 -5.92 -10.99
CA GLU A 156 -36.52 -6.30 -9.93
C GLU A 156 -37.07 -5.06 -9.19
N LYS A 157 -38.26 -5.19 -8.61
CA LYS A 157 -38.84 -4.12 -7.78
C LYS A 157 -37.96 -3.91 -6.54
N ARG A 158 -37.56 -2.66 -6.30
CA ARG A 158 -36.68 -2.27 -5.18
C ARG A 158 -37.41 -1.37 -4.20
N HIS A 159 -36.93 -1.33 -2.97
CA HIS A 159 -37.52 -0.45 -1.97
C HIS A 159 -37.25 1.02 -2.35
N PRO A 160 -38.22 1.95 -2.22
CA PRO A 160 -38.00 3.36 -2.55
C PRO A 160 -36.78 3.97 -1.87
N VAL A 161 -36.52 3.56 -0.61
CA VAL A 161 -35.35 3.99 0.16
C VAL A 161 -34.03 3.57 -0.49
N ASP A 162 -33.92 2.35 -1.03
CA ASP A 162 -32.70 1.87 -1.71
C ASP A 162 -32.34 2.77 -2.89
N ILE A 163 -33.35 3.13 -3.67
CA ILE A 163 -33.21 3.97 -4.86
C ILE A 163 -32.79 5.39 -4.44
N LEU A 164 -33.40 5.94 -3.39
CA LEU A 164 -33.04 7.27 -2.89
C LEU A 164 -31.62 7.31 -2.29
N LEU A 165 -31.19 6.24 -1.62
CA LEU A 165 -29.82 6.10 -1.12
C LEU A 165 -28.81 6.01 -2.28
N GLU A 166 -29.11 5.23 -3.31
CA GLU A 166 -28.28 5.13 -4.53
C GLU A 166 -28.18 6.47 -5.27
N LYS A 167 -29.30 7.20 -5.38
CA LYS A 167 -29.34 8.55 -5.97
C LYS A 167 -28.78 9.65 -5.05
N GLN A 168 -28.41 9.32 -3.81
CA GLN A 168 -27.82 10.24 -2.83
C GLN A 168 -28.73 11.45 -2.50
N ASP A 169 -30.06 11.29 -2.56
CA ASP A 169 -31.01 12.40 -2.36
C ASP A 169 -31.37 12.60 -0.88
N ARG A 170 -30.57 13.43 -0.21
CA ARG A 170 -30.76 13.79 1.21
C ARG A 170 -32.14 14.36 1.53
N PHE A 171 -32.73 15.17 0.67
CA PHE A 171 -33.94 15.93 1.03
C PHE A 171 -35.18 15.05 1.01
N LEU A 172 -35.29 14.19 0.00
CA LEU A 172 -36.38 13.21 -0.06
C LEU A 172 -36.26 12.20 1.08
N LEU A 173 -35.05 11.70 1.37
CA LEU A 173 -34.82 10.82 2.52
C LEU A 173 -35.25 11.46 3.85
N MET A 174 -34.86 12.71 4.09
CA MET A 174 -35.26 13.42 5.32
C MET A 174 -36.77 13.57 5.43
N ARG A 175 -37.46 13.86 4.33
CA ARG A 175 -38.92 13.97 4.33
C ARG A 175 -39.60 12.63 4.63
N LEU A 176 -39.06 11.52 4.12
CA LEU A 176 -39.57 10.18 4.42
C LEU A 176 -39.43 9.83 5.90
N PHE A 177 -38.28 10.09 6.51
CA PHE A 177 -38.07 9.79 7.93
C PHE A 177 -38.86 10.71 8.88
N GLN A 178 -39.30 11.88 8.39
CA GLN A 178 -40.20 12.79 9.12
C GLN A 178 -41.69 12.45 8.94
N ALA A 179 -42.03 11.51 8.05
CA ALA A 179 -43.41 11.11 7.84
C ALA A 179 -43.94 10.28 9.02
N ASP A 180 -45.25 10.35 9.27
CA ASP A 180 -45.89 9.58 10.35
C ASP A 180 -45.85 8.06 10.11
N SER A 181 -45.70 7.64 8.84
CA SER A 181 -45.55 6.24 8.46
C SER A 181 -44.09 5.78 8.66
N PRO A 182 -43.82 4.78 9.52
CA PRO A 182 -42.47 4.29 9.73
C PRO A 182 -41.94 3.62 8.46
N VAL A 183 -40.82 4.15 7.96
CA VAL A 183 -40.03 3.55 6.88
C VAL A 183 -39.45 2.23 7.40
N ARG A 184 -39.76 1.11 6.74
CA ARG A 184 -39.20 -0.19 7.05
C ARG A 184 -37.84 -0.33 6.38
N LEU A 185 -36.83 -0.66 7.16
CA LEU A 185 -35.53 -1.02 6.63
C LEU A 185 -35.53 -2.54 6.37
N THR A 186 -36.21 -2.97 5.30
CA THR A 186 -36.27 -4.38 4.93
C THR A 186 -34.91 -4.91 4.46
N GLY A 187 -34.19 -5.59 5.34
CA GLY A 187 -33.05 -6.44 5.00
C GLY A 187 -31.66 -5.82 5.19
N ALA A 188 -30.66 -6.68 5.29
CA ALA A 188 -29.26 -6.31 5.51
C ALA A 188 -28.69 -5.37 4.42
N SER A 189 -29.27 -5.40 3.22
CA SER A 189 -28.82 -4.63 2.05
C SER A 189 -28.91 -3.12 2.23
N ILE A 190 -29.88 -2.61 3.00
CA ILE A 190 -30.09 -1.15 3.12
C ILE A 190 -28.95 -0.53 3.91
N LEU A 191 -28.63 -1.07 5.10
CA LEU A 191 -27.54 -0.57 5.92
C LEU A 191 -26.19 -0.79 5.25
N GLU A 192 -26.00 -1.93 4.57
CA GLU A 192 -24.81 -2.18 3.76
C GLU A 192 -24.64 -1.14 2.63
N THR A 193 -25.74 -0.80 1.93
CA THR A 193 -25.74 0.24 0.89
C THR A 193 -25.45 1.62 1.48
N VAL A 194 -26.07 1.96 2.63
CA VAL A 194 -25.79 3.19 3.38
C VAL A 194 -24.30 3.27 3.70
N PHE A 195 -23.73 2.23 4.30
CA PHE A 195 -22.35 2.25 4.78
C PHE A 195 -21.32 2.23 3.65
N ARG A 196 -21.58 1.52 2.54
CA ARG A 196 -20.68 1.52 1.36
C ARG A 196 -20.69 2.86 0.62
N HIS A 197 -21.77 3.65 0.71
CA HIS A 197 -21.93 4.89 -0.05
C HIS A 197 -21.92 6.16 0.81
N THR A 198 -21.29 6.16 2.00
CA THR A 198 -21.22 7.31 2.92
C THR A 198 -20.36 8.49 2.46
N GLY A 199 -20.35 8.78 1.16
CA GLY A 199 -19.74 10.00 0.61
C GLY A 199 -20.29 11.29 1.24
N ALA A 200 -19.87 12.44 0.72
CA ALA A 200 -20.12 13.76 1.34
C ALA A 200 -21.61 14.11 1.60
N TRP A 201 -22.56 13.42 0.99
CA TRP A 201 -24.00 13.62 1.18
C TRP A 201 -24.54 13.02 2.49
N MET A 202 -23.87 11.99 3.03
CA MET A 202 -24.26 11.32 4.27
C MET A 202 -23.85 12.15 5.48
N THR A 203 -24.76 13.03 5.88
CA THR A 203 -24.60 13.96 7.01
C THR A 203 -25.29 13.42 8.25
N LEU A 204 -24.90 13.93 9.42
CA LEU A 204 -25.38 13.43 10.71
C LEU A 204 -26.91 13.51 10.85
N ASP A 205 -27.54 14.51 10.26
CA ASP A 205 -29.00 14.68 10.25
C ASP A 205 -29.73 13.63 9.42
N VAL A 206 -29.11 13.07 8.38
CA VAL A 206 -29.66 11.94 7.59
C VAL A 206 -29.40 10.62 8.30
N PHE A 207 -28.22 10.50 8.90
CA PHE A 207 -27.78 9.27 9.53
C PHE A 207 -28.55 8.95 10.81
N GLN A 208 -28.85 9.96 11.62
CA GLN A 208 -29.57 9.81 12.89
C GLN A 208 -30.93 9.12 12.75
N PRO A 209 -31.84 9.55 11.85
CA PRO A 209 -33.11 8.87 11.62
C PRO A 209 -32.97 7.43 11.13
N ILE A 210 -32.00 7.14 10.25
CA ILE A 210 -31.73 5.78 9.75
C ILE A 210 -31.37 4.86 10.91
N VAL A 211 -30.45 5.30 11.78
CA VAL A 211 -30.03 4.53 12.95
C VAL A 211 -31.17 4.33 13.95
N ALA A 212 -31.95 5.38 14.24
CA ALA A 212 -33.09 5.30 15.14
C ALA A 212 -34.17 4.33 14.63
N GLN A 213 -34.39 4.29 13.31
CA GLN A 213 -35.34 3.36 12.70
C GLN A 213 -34.81 1.91 12.72
N ALA A 214 -33.53 1.68 12.40
CA ALA A 214 -32.90 0.36 12.48
C ALA A 214 -32.97 -0.23 13.90
N GLU A 215 -32.86 0.63 14.92
CA GLU A 215 -33.02 0.25 16.31
C GLU A 215 -34.46 -0.19 16.65
N ARG A 216 -35.47 0.58 16.22
CA ARG A 216 -36.90 0.22 16.42
C ARG A 216 -37.24 -1.14 15.82
N GLU A 217 -36.59 -1.49 14.72
CA GLU A 217 -36.78 -2.76 14.02
C GLU A 217 -36.01 -3.94 14.66
N GLY A 218 -35.24 -3.69 15.73
CA GLY A 218 -34.59 -4.75 16.48
C GLY A 218 -33.39 -5.38 15.76
N MET A 219 -32.78 -4.66 14.82
CA MET A 219 -31.65 -5.14 13.99
C MET A 219 -30.33 -5.32 14.76
N ARG A 220 -30.34 -5.33 16.10
CA ARG A 220 -29.13 -5.44 16.94
C ARG A 220 -28.47 -6.83 16.97
N LYS A 221 -29.11 -7.85 16.39
CA LYS A 221 -28.59 -9.22 16.40
C LYS A 221 -27.56 -9.42 15.29
N GLU A 222 -26.59 -10.28 15.56
CA GLU A 222 -25.64 -10.78 14.56
C GLU A 222 -26.39 -11.45 13.40
N GLY A 223 -25.94 -11.20 12.18
CA GLY A 223 -26.60 -11.69 10.97
C GLY A 223 -26.10 -11.08 9.66
N PHE A 224 -25.19 -10.11 9.74
CA PHE A 224 -24.52 -9.52 8.58
C PHE A 224 -23.24 -10.28 8.33
N THR A 225 -22.95 -10.60 7.07
CA THR A 225 -21.71 -11.31 6.71
C THR A 225 -20.71 -10.32 6.17
N LEU A 226 -19.59 -10.14 6.86
CA LEU A 226 -18.42 -9.46 6.28
C LEU A 226 -17.51 -10.51 5.63
N SER A 227 -17.23 -10.32 4.36
CA SER A 227 -16.20 -11.04 3.62
C SER A 227 -14.91 -10.26 3.70
N PHE A 228 -13.90 -10.82 4.36
CA PHE A 228 -12.54 -10.28 4.31
C PHE A 228 -11.82 -10.89 3.12
N HIS A 229 -11.41 -10.05 2.16
CA HIS A 229 -10.48 -10.47 1.11
C HIS A 229 -9.06 -10.34 1.66
N HIS A 230 -8.51 -11.44 2.15
CA HIS A 230 -7.11 -11.47 2.59
C HIS A 230 -6.13 -11.77 1.46
N ASP A 231 -6.61 -12.13 0.26
CA ASP A 231 -5.77 -12.40 -0.94
C ASP A 231 -6.67 -12.64 -2.18
N PRO A 232 -6.21 -12.43 -3.43
CA PRO A 232 -6.98 -12.78 -4.64
C PRO A 232 -7.22 -14.29 -4.81
N LYS A 233 -6.42 -15.13 -4.13
CA LYS A 233 -6.40 -16.59 -4.32
C LYS A 233 -7.03 -17.41 -3.17
N HIS A 234 -7.49 -16.80 -2.07
CA HIS A 234 -7.90 -17.51 -0.86
C HIS A 234 -9.37 -17.32 -0.45
N GLN A 235 -9.94 -18.34 0.23
CA GLN A 235 -11.35 -18.44 0.62
C GLN A 235 -11.85 -17.23 1.44
N GLU A 236 -13.00 -16.69 1.04
CA GLU A 236 -13.72 -15.64 1.78
C GLU A 236 -13.97 -16.07 3.22
N GLN A 237 -13.24 -15.48 4.17
CA GLN A 237 -13.53 -15.69 5.59
C GLN A 237 -14.79 -14.88 5.93
N LYS A 238 -15.92 -15.59 6.01
CA LYS A 238 -17.23 -15.02 6.32
C LYS A 238 -17.41 -14.98 7.82
N THR A 239 -17.34 -13.78 8.39
CA THR A 239 -17.67 -13.56 9.80
C THR A 239 -19.05 -12.95 9.93
N SER A 240 -19.84 -13.51 10.84
CA SER A 240 -21.11 -12.90 11.23
C SER A 240 -20.80 -11.74 12.16
N VAL A 241 -21.17 -10.54 11.74
CA VAL A 241 -21.00 -9.30 12.51
C VAL A 241 -22.34 -8.61 12.72
N THR A 242 -22.35 -7.66 13.64
CA THR A 242 -23.44 -6.69 13.79
C THR A 242 -23.37 -5.64 12.69
N TRP A 243 -24.48 -4.98 12.38
CA TRP A 243 -24.47 -3.85 11.46
C TRP A 243 -23.61 -2.69 11.97
N LEU A 244 -23.43 -2.57 13.29
CA LEU A 244 -22.59 -1.56 13.93
C LEU A 244 -21.10 -1.77 13.59
N GLU A 245 -20.64 -3.01 13.66
CA GLU A 245 -19.28 -3.39 13.24
C GLU A 245 -19.09 -3.22 11.73
N MET A 246 -20.09 -3.59 10.92
CA MET A 246 -20.10 -3.34 9.48
C MET A 246 -20.01 -1.85 9.15
N ALA A 247 -20.74 -1.00 9.88
CA ALA A 247 -20.72 0.44 9.69
C ALA A 247 -19.31 1.01 9.90
N LEU A 248 -18.60 0.52 10.92
CA LEU A 248 -17.24 0.94 11.22
C LEU A 248 -16.25 0.42 10.17
N HIS A 249 -16.41 -0.81 9.68
CA HIS A 249 -15.58 -1.42 8.64
C HIS A 249 -15.69 -0.71 7.27
N CYS A 250 -16.91 -0.38 6.83
CA CYS A 250 -17.10 0.39 5.59
C CYS A 250 -16.48 1.80 5.68
N GLY A 251 -16.15 2.23 6.90
CA GLY A 251 -15.35 3.39 7.14
C GLY A 251 -16.15 4.67 7.02
N LEU A 252 -17.10 4.77 7.93
CA LEU A 252 -17.86 5.99 8.15
C LEU A 252 -16.95 7.19 8.47
N PRO A 253 -17.33 8.41 8.05
CA PRO A 253 -16.68 9.63 8.52
C PRO A 253 -16.67 9.75 10.05
N ALA A 254 -15.62 10.37 10.60
CA ALA A 254 -15.42 10.50 12.05
C ALA A 254 -16.66 11.01 12.85
N PRO A 255 -17.46 12.00 12.38
CA PRO A 255 -18.66 12.43 13.10
C PRO A 255 -19.73 11.35 13.24
N LEU A 256 -19.89 10.49 12.23
CA LEU A 256 -20.88 9.41 12.25
C LEU A 256 -20.42 8.28 13.18
N CYS A 257 -19.12 7.93 13.16
CA CYS A 257 -18.53 7.00 14.12
C CYS A 257 -18.69 7.50 15.57
N ALA A 258 -18.43 8.78 15.82
CA ALA A 258 -18.59 9.38 17.14
C ALA A 258 -20.03 9.25 17.65
N PHE A 259 -21.02 9.52 16.78
CA PHE A 259 -22.43 9.37 17.08
C PHE A 259 -22.83 7.93 17.41
N LEU A 260 -22.35 6.94 16.64
CA LEU A 260 -22.61 5.52 16.94
C LEU A 260 -22.03 5.13 18.30
N LEU A 261 -20.81 5.55 18.59
CA LEU A 261 -20.19 5.30 19.89
C LEU A 261 -20.99 5.96 21.03
N ASP A 262 -21.49 7.19 20.85
CA ASP A 262 -22.29 7.89 21.87
C ASP A 262 -23.66 7.23 22.08
N THR A 263 -24.26 6.71 21.01
CA THR A 263 -25.59 6.09 21.04
C THR A 263 -25.53 4.66 21.59
N PHE A 264 -24.44 3.93 21.34
CA PHE A 264 -24.29 2.52 21.71
C PHE A 264 -23.02 2.32 22.56
N PRO A 265 -23.11 2.46 23.90
CA PRO A 265 -21.96 2.29 24.79
C PRO A 265 -21.37 0.87 24.80
N ASP A 266 -22.21 -0.16 24.65
CA ASP A 266 -21.83 -1.57 24.73
C ASP A 266 -21.26 -2.14 23.41
N MET A 267 -21.07 -1.29 22.41
CA MET A 267 -20.59 -1.69 21.08
C MET A 267 -19.12 -2.13 21.14
N ARG A 268 -18.84 -3.35 20.67
CA ARG A 268 -17.46 -3.86 20.49
C ARG A 268 -16.83 -3.24 19.26
N CYS A 269 -15.52 -2.99 19.32
CA CYS A 269 -14.76 -2.39 18.23
C CYS A 269 -13.64 -3.29 17.69
N ASP A 270 -13.70 -4.58 18.01
CA ASP A 270 -12.71 -5.57 17.64
C ASP A 270 -13.37 -6.84 17.07
N VAL A 271 -12.92 -7.24 15.88
CA VAL A 271 -13.25 -8.51 15.24
C VAL A 271 -11.94 -9.31 15.14
N PRO A 272 -11.91 -10.63 15.41
CA PRO A 272 -10.68 -11.42 15.42
C PRO A 272 -9.85 -11.34 14.13
N ALA A 273 -10.51 -11.14 12.97
CA ALA A 273 -9.85 -11.02 11.67
C ALA A 273 -9.56 -9.56 11.25
N HIS A 274 -10.13 -8.55 11.93
CA HIS A 274 -10.07 -7.16 11.47
C HIS A 274 -10.20 -6.14 12.62
N SER A 275 -9.27 -5.18 12.66
CA SER A 275 -9.28 -4.11 13.66
C SER A 275 -9.90 -2.82 13.10
N ILE A 276 -11.02 -2.38 13.69
CA ILE A 276 -11.61 -1.05 13.40
C ILE A 276 -10.67 0.07 13.84
N LEU A 277 -9.93 -0.16 14.92
CA LEU A 277 -8.95 0.80 15.41
C LEU A 277 -7.87 1.07 14.34
N LEU A 278 -7.44 0.05 13.61
CA LEU A 278 -6.49 0.20 12.51
C LEU A 278 -7.07 1.04 11.35
N ASP A 279 -8.34 0.85 10.98
CA ASP A 279 -9.01 1.70 9.97
C ASP A 279 -9.07 3.17 10.40
N ALA A 280 -9.38 3.42 11.68
CA ALA A 280 -9.44 4.76 12.24
C ALA A 280 -8.05 5.44 12.21
N LEU A 281 -6.99 4.68 12.47
CA LEU A 281 -5.60 5.16 12.43
C LEU A 281 -5.13 5.44 11.00
N GLU A 282 -5.45 4.57 10.04
CA GLU A 282 -5.19 4.79 8.61
C GLU A 282 -5.86 6.06 8.10
N ARG A 283 -7.10 6.32 8.53
CA ARG A 283 -7.88 7.49 8.10
C ARG A 283 -7.57 8.76 8.89
N SER A 284 -6.59 8.70 9.81
CA SER A 284 -6.18 9.85 10.66
C SER A 284 -7.36 10.46 11.42
N PHE A 285 -8.18 9.62 12.05
CA PHE A 285 -9.25 10.10 12.91
C PHE A 285 -8.71 10.96 14.07
N PRO A 286 -9.52 11.90 14.60
CA PRO A 286 -9.12 12.72 15.73
C PRO A 286 -8.66 11.86 16.92
N PRO A 287 -7.59 12.23 17.65
CA PRO A 287 -7.05 11.42 18.75
C PRO A 287 -8.09 11.06 19.82
N ALA A 288 -9.00 11.99 20.13
CA ALA A 288 -10.09 11.76 21.08
C ALA A 288 -11.07 10.67 20.62
N LEU A 289 -11.32 10.56 19.31
CA LEU A 289 -12.17 9.50 18.76
C LEU A 289 -11.44 8.16 18.76
N VAL A 290 -10.15 8.15 18.39
CA VAL A 290 -9.30 6.96 18.45
C VAL A 290 -9.26 6.39 19.86
N ARG A 291 -9.09 7.24 20.88
CA ARG A 291 -9.14 6.84 22.29
C ARG A 291 -10.46 6.15 22.65
N ARG A 292 -11.60 6.74 22.27
CA ARG A 292 -12.93 6.15 22.52
C ARG A 292 -13.13 4.80 21.85
N ILE A 293 -12.55 4.59 20.67
CA ILE A 293 -12.59 3.30 19.96
C ILE A 293 -11.68 2.29 20.69
N ALA A 294 -10.47 2.70 21.06
CA ALA A 294 -9.51 1.86 21.76
C ALA A 294 -10.00 1.41 23.15
N GLU A 295 -10.72 2.28 23.89
CA GLU A 295 -11.38 1.94 25.17
C GLU A 295 -12.42 0.81 25.03
N ARG A 296 -12.87 0.51 23.81
CA ARG A 296 -13.89 -0.52 23.50
C ARG A 296 -13.34 -1.74 22.75
N ALA A 297 -12.04 -1.77 22.46
CA ALA A 297 -11.39 -2.94 21.90
C ALA A 297 -11.07 -3.95 23.02
N ALA A 298 -11.32 -5.25 22.81
CA ALA A 298 -11.05 -6.25 23.83
C ALA A 298 -9.55 -6.49 24.07
N ASP A 299 -8.72 -6.39 23.02
CA ASP A 299 -7.27 -6.54 23.13
C ASP A 299 -6.49 -5.66 22.12
N LEU A 300 -5.80 -4.64 22.63
CA LEU A 300 -4.95 -3.75 21.83
C LEU A 300 -3.65 -4.43 21.35
N ASN A 301 -3.28 -5.56 21.96
CA ASN A 301 -2.08 -6.32 21.65
C ASN A 301 -2.36 -7.52 20.74
N CYS A 302 -3.60 -7.65 20.25
CA CYS A 302 -3.97 -8.62 19.24
C CYS A 302 -3.15 -8.41 17.96
N ARG A 303 -2.74 -9.51 17.32
CA ARG A 303 -1.93 -9.51 16.10
C ARG A 303 -2.85 -9.66 14.89
N TYR A 304 -2.83 -8.66 14.01
CA TYR A 304 -3.61 -8.64 12.79
C TYR A 304 -2.71 -8.85 11.57
N PRO A 305 -3.22 -9.42 10.47
CA PRO A 305 -2.51 -9.45 9.20
C PRO A 305 -2.02 -8.05 8.78
N LEU A 306 -0.81 -7.96 8.24
CA LEU A 306 -0.23 -6.71 7.77
C LEU A 306 -0.91 -6.28 6.46
N ARG A 307 -1.49 -5.08 6.46
CA ARG A 307 -2.27 -4.56 5.33
C ARG A 307 -1.44 -4.06 4.14
N PHE A 308 -0.14 -3.90 4.31
CA PHE A 308 0.75 -3.29 3.30
C PHE A 308 1.57 -4.31 2.50
N ALA A 309 1.53 -5.60 2.89
CA ALA A 309 2.23 -6.69 2.19
C ALA A 309 1.50 -7.20 0.94
N GLN A 310 0.30 -6.68 0.63
CA GLN A 310 -0.53 -7.13 -0.49
C GLN A 310 -0.24 -6.43 -1.84
N ASN A 311 0.83 -5.62 -1.93
CA ASN A 311 1.12 -4.80 -3.11
C ASN A 311 2.33 -5.28 -3.94
N GLU A 312 2.87 -6.47 -3.71
CA GLU A 312 3.93 -7.03 -4.55
C GLU A 312 3.43 -8.21 -5.39
N SER A 313 3.40 -7.97 -6.71
CA SER A 313 3.21 -8.86 -7.87
C SER A 313 1.78 -9.23 -8.32
N ASP A 314 1.29 -8.47 -9.31
CA ASP A 314 0.34 -8.93 -10.36
C ASP A 314 1.08 -9.82 -11.41
N ASP A 315 2.05 -10.65 -11.00
CA ASP A 315 2.70 -11.59 -11.92
C ASP A 315 2.00 -12.95 -11.81
N ASP A 316 1.04 -13.17 -12.72
CA ASP A 316 0.20 -14.37 -12.84
C ASP A 316 0.95 -15.67 -13.23
N ASP A 317 2.28 -15.68 -13.26
CA ASP A 317 3.08 -16.77 -13.84
C ASP A 317 4.04 -17.44 -12.84
N ALA A 318 3.50 -18.10 -11.81
CA ALA A 318 4.22 -19.15 -11.08
C ALA A 318 3.24 -20.18 -10.48
N GLU A 319 2.88 -21.18 -11.28
CA GLU A 319 2.34 -22.44 -10.78
C GLU A 319 3.47 -23.21 -10.09
N ASP A 320 3.45 -23.30 -8.76
CA ASP A 320 4.20 -24.33 -8.04
C ASP A 320 3.33 -24.86 -6.89
N GLU A 321 2.92 -26.13 -6.99
CA GLU A 321 2.05 -26.87 -6.06
C GLU A 321 2.74 -27.19 -4.71
N ARG A 322 3.52 -26.24 -4.15
CA ARG A 322 4.27 -26.43 -2.88
C ARG A 322 3.73 -25.63 -1.69
N ASP A 323 2.60 -24.95 -1.82
CA ASP A 323 2.12 -23.99 -0.81
C ASP A 323 0.97 -24.46 0.08
N ALA A 324 0.46 -25.68 -0.11
CA ALA A 324 -0.68 -26.19 0.67
C ALA A 324 -0.32 -26.60 2.13
N GLU A 325 0.97 -26.62 2.51
CA GLU A 325 1.39 -26.87 3.91
C GLU A 325 1.91 -25.60 4.63
N ARG A 326 2.01 -24.46 3.93
CA ARG A 326 2.41 -23.14 4.47
C ARG A 326 1.22 -22.31 4.97
N GLU A 327 0.11 -22.98 5.30
CA GLU A 327 -1.23 -22.41 5.58
C GLU A 327 -1.32 -21.49 6.83
N ASN A 328 -0.22 -21.17 7.53
CA ASN A 328 -0.21 -20.31 8.74
C ASN A 328 0.74 -19.10 8.67
N ASP A 329 1.43 -18.86 7.56
CA ASP A 329 2.56 -17.92 7.47
C ASP A 329 2.13 -16.48 7.11
N VAL A 330 1.09 -15.96 7.78
CA VAL A 330 0.61 -14.61 7.50
C VAL A 330 1.44 -13.58 8.26
N ASN A 331 2.11 -12.68 7.53
CA ASN A 331 2.71 -11.45 8.04
C ASN A 331 1.75 -10.72 8.99
N GLN A 332 2.14 -10.51 10.25
CA GLN A 332 1.22 -10.04 11.31
C GLN A 332 1.86 -8.99 12.23
N GLY A 333 1.08 -8.02 12.69
CA GLY A 333 1.53 -7.03 13.68
C GLY A 333 0.40 -6.46 14.52
N THR A 334 0.76 -5.89 15.67
CA THR A 334 -0.19 -5.18 16.54
C THR A 334 -0.68 -3.88 15.90
N VAL A 335 -1.79 -3.35 16.39
CA VAL A 335 -2.31 -2.05 15.95
C VAL A 335 -1.28 -0.94 16.14
N LEU A 336 -0.53 -0.97 17.25
CA LEU A 336 0.55 -0.02 17.53
C LEU A 336 1.68 -0.15 16.50
N ALA A 337 2.17 -1.36 16.24
CA ALA A 337 3.25 -1.58 15.28
C ALA A 337 2.86 -1.11 13.87
N GLN A 338 1.66 -1.48 13.41
CA GLN A 338 1.15 -1.05 12.10
C GLN A 338 0.95 0.47 12.02
N TYR A 339 0.50 1.11 13.11
CA TYR A 339 0.39 2.56 13.18
C TYR A 339 1.73 3.27 13.01
N LEU A 340 2.78 2.77 13.66
CA LEU A 340 4.12 3.30 13.50
C LEU A 340 4.63 3.13 12.07
N MET A 341 4.45 1.95 11.47
CA MET A 341 4.83 1.72 10.06
C MET A 341 4.13 2.70 9.11
N LEU A 342 2.83 2.93 9.33
CA LEU A 342 1.99 3.80 8.51
C LEU A 342 2.34 5.28 8.61
N ARG A 343 2.59 5.77 9.83
CA ARG A 343 2.56 7.21 10.13
C ARG A 343 3.85 7.77 10.70
N ALA A 344 4.80 6.96 11.18
CA ALA A 344 6.01 7.49 11.83
C ALA A 344 6.84 8.37 10.87
N LYS A 345 7.04 7.97 9.61
CA LYS A 345 7.79 8.77 8.63
C LYS A 345 7.15 10.15 8.38
N ALA A 346 5.82 10.20 8.25
CA ALA A 346 5.09 11.45 8.09
C ALA A 346 5.08 12.31 9.38
N ALA A 347 4.94 11.66 10.54
CA ALA A 347 4.92 12.34 11.84
C ALA A 347 6.28 12.93 12.21
N VAL A 348 7.37 12.29 11.81
CA VAL A 348 8.72 12.79 12.02
C VAL A 348 9.01 13.99 11.12
N THR A 349 8.40 14.08 9.93
CA THR A 349 8.72 15.13 8.94
C THR A 349 7.80 16.36 8.98
N ASP A 350 6.53 16.20 9.34
CA ASP A 350 5.54 17.28 9.39
C ASP A 350 5.08 17.57 10.82
N SER A 351 5.34 18.79 11.29
CA SER A 351 4.92 19.29 12.62
C SER A 351 3.41 19.18 12.91
N ARG A 352 2.53 19.26 11.89
CA ARG A 352 1.08 19.11 12.07
C ARG A 352 0.71 17.66 12.32
N VAL A 353 1.27 16.76 11.52
CA VAL A 353 1.10 15.31 11.67
C VAL A 353 1.71 14.85 12.98
N HIS A 354 2.88 15.36 13.35
CA HIS A 354 3.56 15.09 14.60
C HIS A 354 2.65 15.27 15.83
N ARG A 355 1.93 16.40 15.93
CA ARG A 355 1.05 16.67 17.08
C ARG A 355 -0.09 15.67 17.20
N VAL A 356 -0.74 15.37 16.07
CA VAL A 356 -1.85 14.41 16.03
C VAL A 356 -1.32 13.00 16.34
N PHE A 357 -0.18 12.65 15.75
CA PHE A 357 0.47 11.37 15.93
C PHE A 357 0.91 11.13 17.37
N SER A 358 1.61 12.08 17.98
CA SER A 358 2.07 12.02 19.37
C SER A 358 0.89 11.89 20.34
N SER A 359 -0.17 12.67 20.14
CA SER A 359 -1.40 12.58 20.96
C SER A 359 -2.09 11.22 20.81
N THR A 360 -2.18 10.69 19.59
CA THR A 360 -2.79 9.37 19.35
C THR A 360 -1.93 8.24 19.93
N LEU A 361 -0.62 8.31 19.75
CA LEU A 361 0.35 7.37 20.29
C LEU A 361 0.27 7.32 21.82
N GLN A 362 0.24 8.48 22.48
CA GLN A 362 0.04 8.58 23.93
C GLN A 362 -1.25 7.88 24.38
N HIS A 363 -2.38 8.12 23.70
CA HIS A 363 -3.64 7.48 24.07
C HIS A 363 -3.62 5.96 23.91
N LEU A 364 -2.99 5.43 22.86
CA LEU A 364 -2.87 3.98 22.68
C LEU A 364 -2.04 3.35 23.81
N LEU A 365 -0.92 3.99 24.17
CA LEU A 365 -0.05 3.52 25.24
C LEU A 365 -0.71 3.63 26.62
N ASP A 366 -1.40 4.73 26.91
CA ASP A 366 -2.17 4.93 28.15
C ASP A 366 -3.22 3.84 28.38
N LEU A 367 -3.80 3.32 27.28
CA LEU A 367 -4.82 2.28 27.30
C LEU A 367 -4.24 0.86 27.35
N GLY A 368 -2.91 0.70 27.34
CA GLY A 368 -2.24 -0.59 27.51
C GLY A 368 -1.76 -1.26 26.21
N ALA A 369 -1.67 -0.53 25.09
CA ALA A 369 -0.94 -1.01 23.93
C ALA A 369 0.55 -1.16 24.28
N SER A 370 1.10 -2.35 24.09
CA SER A 370 2.47 -2.67 24.48
C SER A 370 3.46 -2.22 23.40
N PRO A 371 4.46 -1.37 23.73
CA PRO A 371 5.52 -1.00 22.80
C PRO A 371 6.47 -2.17 22.47
N ASN A 372 6.39 -3.27 23.22
CA ASN A 372 7.29 -4.41 23.07
C ASN A 372 6.77 -5.47 22.09
N ILE A 373 5.52 -5.35 21.62
CA ILE A 373 4.94 -6.29 20.67
C ILE A 373 4.95 -5.64 19.28
N GLY A 374 5.89 -6.12 18.47
CA GLY A 374 6.18 -5.61 17.14
C GLY A 374 5.28 -6.15 16.02
N TYR A 375 5.81 -6.09 14.80
CA TYR A 375 5.29 -6.79 13.65
C TYR A 375 6.26 -7.89 13.20
N THR A 376 5.76 -8.92 12.52
CA THR A 376 6.54 -10.04 12.02
C THR A 376 6.37 -10.14 10.51
N MET A 377 7.50 -10.23 9.81
CA MET A 377 7.61 -10.40 8.37
C MET A 377 8.36 -11.67 8.04
N TRP A 378 7.90 -12.41 7.05
CA TRP A 378 8.67 -13.45 6.39
C TRP A 378 9.50 -12.82 5.27
N GLU A 379 10.80 -13.09 5.27
CA GLU A 379 11.71 -12.69 4.19
C GLU A 379 12.00 -13.92 3.33
N GLU A 380 11.87 -13.79 2.00
CA GLU A 380 12.00 -14.90 1.04
C GLU A 380 13.36 -15.61 1.11
N GLU A 381 14.39 -14.92 1.59
CA GLU A 381 15.77 -15.42 1.64
C GLU A 381 16.10 -16.23 2.91
N ASP A 382 15.37 -16.02 4.02
CA ASP A 382 15.80 -16.45 5.36
C ASP A 382 14.93 -17.59 5.96
N ASP A 383 13.91 -18.09 5.24
CA ASP A 383 12.96 -19.17 5.61
C ASP A 383 12.39 -19.07 7.05
N THR A 384 12.52 -17.89 7.68
CA THR A 384 12.17 -17.64 9.07
C THR A 384 11.57 -16.26 9.30
N PRO A 385 10.59 -16.15 10.22
CA PRO A 385 9.87 -14.91 10.44
C PRO A 385 10.66 -13.95 11.33
N THR A 386 11.03 -12.80 10.79
CA THR A 386 11.70 -11.72 11.54
C THR A 386 10.69 -10.80 12.19
N THR A 387 10.84 -10.58 13.50
CA THR A 387 9.97 -9.69 14.28
C THR A 387 10.67 -8.34 14.54
N TRP A 388 9.95 -7.23 14.49
CA TRP A 388 10.48 -5.87 14.58
C TRP A 388 9.75 -5.06 15.66
N PRO A 389 10.42 -4.65 16.74
CA PRO A 389 9.81 -3.89 17.84
C PRO A 389 9.31 -2.50 17.41
N ALA A 390 8.32 -1.96 18.14
CA ALA A 390 7.76 -0.63 17.90
C ALA A 390 8.84 0.47 17.93
N LEU A 391 9.76 0.38 18.90
CA LEU A 391 10.87 1.32 19.04
C LEU A 391 11.84 1.26 17.84
N TYR A 392 12.06 0.07 17.27
CA TYR A 392 12.85 -0.07 16.03
C TYR A 392 12.19 0.68 14.88
N THR A 393 10.89 0.47 14.64
CA THR A 393 10.14 1.13 13.55
C THR A 393 10.17 2.65 13.67
N LEU A 394 10.01 3.17 14.89
CA LEU A 394 10.07 4.60 15.16
C LEU A 394 11.48 5.16 14.88
N CYS A 395 12.53 4.49 15.37
CA CYS A 395 13.91 4.89 15.14
C CYS A 395 14.30 4.80 13.66
N GLU A 396 13.87 3.76 12.94
CA GLU A 396 14.08 3.63 11.49
C GLU A 396 13.50 4.83 10.75
N ALA A 397 12.28 5.25 11.08
CA ALA A 397 11.65 6.41 10.47
C ALA A 397 12.46 7.70 10.68
N MET A 398 13.03 7.89 11.87
CA MET A 398 13.91 9.04 12.18
C MET A 398 15.22 9.00 11.39
N ILE A 399 15.86 7.83 11.30
CA ILE A 399 17.12 7.65 10.57
C ILE A 399 16.92 7.82 9.06
N ALA A 400 15.82 7.30 8.52
CA ALA A 400 15.49 7.40 7.10
C ALA A 400 15.18 8.85 6.68
N THR A 401 14.53 9.63 7.55
CA THR A 401 14.14 11.02 7.27
C THR A 401 15.17 12.06 7.69
N GLY A 402 16.16 11.68 8.51
CA GLY A 402 17.19 12.57 9.02
C GLY A 402 16.68 13.57 10.07
N GLN A 403 15.52 13.32 10.69
CA GLN A 403 14.95 14.17 11.74
C GLN A 403 14.83 13.40 13.06
N TYR A 404 15.36 14.00 14.12
CA TYR A 404 15.40 13.43 15.46
C TYR A 404 14.31 14.04 16.35
N HIS A 405 13.51 13.19 16.99
CA HIS A 405 12.46 13.59 17.94
C HIS A 405 12.55 12.77 19.23
N ALA A 406 13.17 13.35 20.25
CA ALA A 406 13.38 12.72 21.55
C ALA A 406 12.06 12.40 22.26
N ASP A 407 11.06 13.27 22.11
CA ASP A 407 9.76 13.17 22.79
C ASP A 407 9.00 11.88 22.42
N LEU A 408 9.06 11.43 21.16
CA LEU A 408 8.42 10.19 20.73
C LEU A 408 9.14 8.95 21.29
N ILE A 409 10.46 9.02 21.46
CA ILE A 409 11.25 7.96 22.08
C ILE A 409 10.94 7.90 23.59
N ASP A 410 10.97 9.06 24.25
CA ASP A 410 10.64 9.21 25.67
C ASP A 410 9.23 8.69 25.97
N LEU A 411 8.29 8.91 25.06
CA LEU A 411 6.93 8.43 25.18
C LEU A 411 6.85 6.89 25.23
N LEU A 412 7.55 6.19 24.33
CA LEU A 412 7.59 4.73 24.33
C LEU A 412 8.33 4.19 25.58
N ILE A 413 9.44 4.82 25.96
CA ILE A 413 10.23 4.44 27.14
C ILE A 413 9.41 4.62 28.43
N ALA A 414 8.68 5.72 28.57
CA ALA A 414 7.81 5.98 29.71
C ALA A 414 6.73 4.90 29.91
N HIS A 415 6.35 4.20 28.83
CA HIS A 415 5.38 3.10 28.85
C HIS A 415 6.05 1.71 28.83
N GLY A 416 7.33 1.63 29.20
CA GLY A 416 8.02 0.37 29.42
C GLY A 416 8.57 -0.28 28.16
N ALA A 417 8.93 0.51 27.13
CA ALA A 417 9.71 -0.01 26.00
C ALA A 417 11.02 -0.62 26.50
N ASP A 418 11.24 -1.89 26.17
CA ASP A 418 12.39 -2.66 26.62
C ASP A 418 13.57 -2.52 25.64
N PHE A 419 14.75 -2.25 26.19
CA PHE A 419 16.01 -2.21 25.44
C PHE A 419 16.66 -3.61 25.31
N SER A 420 16.26 -4.55 26.17
CA SER A 420 16.92 -5.83 26.45
C SER A 420 16.19 -7.07 25.93
N GLN A 421 14.85 -7.08 25.86
CA GLN A 421 14.07 -8.18 25.28
C GLN A 421 13.79 -7.90 23.80
N GLN A 422 14.44 -8.61 22.88
CA GLN A 422 14.16 -9.99 22.45
C GLN A 422 12.78 -10.20 21.80
N GLN A 423 12.61 -9.64 20.60
CA GLN A 423 11.80 -10.25 19.55
C GLN A 423 12.24 -9.70 18.19
N VAL A 424 13.54 -9.77 17.90
CA VAL A 424 14.03 -9.91 16.52
C VAL A 424 14.49 -11.35 16.43
N LEU A 425 13.55 -12.25 16.14
CA LEU A 425 13.81 -13.67 15.98
C LEU A 425 14.39 -13.88 14.58
N GLN A 426 15.65 -14.26 14.51
CA GLN A 426 16.17 -15.06 13.41
C GLN A 426 16.51 -16.46 13.95
N GLU A 427 16.81 -17.42 13.07
CA GLU A 427 17.20 -18.82 13.38
C GLU A 427 18.24 -18.98 14.51
N SER A 428 19.02 -17.94 14.81
CA SER A 428 20.14 -17.94 15.76
C SER A 428 19.85 -17.25 17.11
N GLY A 429 18.61 -16.82 17.36
CA GLY A 429 18.19 -16.23 18.63
C GLY A 429 18.08 -14.70 18.58
N ALA A 430 17.72 -14.11 19.72
CA ALA A 430 17.18 -12.76 19.74
C ALA A 430 18.25 -11.66 19.76
N LEU A 431 18.16 -10.72 18.80
CA LEU A 431 19.09 -9.60 18.66
C LEU A 431 18.65 -8.38 19.49
N PRO A 432 19.56 -7.76 20.30
CA PRO A 432 19.27 -6.51 21.01
C PRO A 432 18.94 -5.35 20.05
N LEU A 433 18.02 -4.46 20.44
CA LEU A 433 17.55 -3.34 19.62
C LEU A 433 18.69 -2.49 19.03
N GLY A 434 19.71 -2.17 19.84
CA GLY A 434 20.86 -1.39 19.39
C GLY A 434 21.60 -2.07 18.23
N MET A 435 21.79 -3.40 18.29
CA MET A 435 22.45 -4.12 17.19
C MET A 435 21.56 -4.16 15.93
N ALA A 436 20.25 -4.34 16.10
CA ALA A 436 19.32 -4.31 14.98
C ALA A 436 19.35 -2.95 14.24
N LEU A 437 19.38 -1.84 14.98
CA LEU A 437 19.52 -0.49 14.41
C LEU A 437 20.84 -0.28 13.66
N LEU A 438 21.91 -0.96 14.05
CA LEU A 438 23.21 -0.84 13.38
C LEU A 438 23.27 -1.67 12.09
N LEU A 439 22.69 -2.87 12.10
CA LEU A 439 22.75 -3.83 10.99
C LEU A 439 21.73 -3.57 9.89
N TYR A 440 20.46 -3.36 10.27
CA TYR A 440 19.33 -3.36 9.33
C TYR A 440 18.78 -1.98 9.00
N SER A 441 19.20 -0.94 9.73
CA SER A 441 18.84 0.42 9.34
C SER A 441 19.36 0.70 7.92
N PRO A 442 18.55 1.32 7.04
CA PRO A 442 18.92 1.53 5.65
C PRO A 442 20.26 2.29 5.53
N SER A 443 20.85 2.25 4.32
CA SER A 443 22.04 3.02 3.92
C SER A 443 21.79 4.54 3.91
N SER A 444 21.04 5.07 4.88
CA SER A 444 20.81 6.47 5.11
C SER A 444 22.15 7.19 5.34
N PRO A 445 22.34 8.37 4.72
CA PRO A 445 23.50 9.22 4.97
C PRO A 445 23.44 9.89 6.36
N HIS A 446 22.32 9.82 7.07
CA HIS A 446 22.07 10.54 8.32
C HIS A 446 22.57 9.80 9.56
N GLU A 447 23.86 9.47 9.59
CA GLU A 447 24.46 8.80 10.75
C GLU A 447 24.45 9.65 12.02
N SER A 448 24.45 10.98 11.89
CA SER A 448 24.37 11.88 13.04
C SER A 448 23.09 11.65 13.85
N VAL A 449 21.96 11.41 13.18
CA VAL A 449 20.68 11.12 13.84
C VAL A 449 20.73 9.78 14.55
N LEU A 450 21.35 8.77 13.91
CA LEU A 450 21.58 7.48 14.55
C LEU A 450 22.41 7.64 15.83
N LEU A 451 23.48 8.44 15.79
CA LEU A 451 24.30 8.73 16.95
C LEU A 451 23.52 9.45 18.06
N ASP A 452 22.67 10.41 17.72
CA ASP A 452 21.83 11.12 18.69
C ASP A 452 20.79 10.19 19.35
N ILE A 453 20.19 9.28 18.56
CA ILE A 453 19.33 8.21 19.09
C ILE A 453 20.11 7.33 20.06
N PHE A 454 21.32 6.89 19.70
CA PHE A 454 22.15 6.05 20.56
C PHE A 454 22.54 6.72 21.87
N ARG A 455 22.91 8.02 21.83
CA ARG A 455 23.19 8.81 23.03
C ARG A 455 21.97 8.92 23.94
N HIS A 456 20.80 9.15 23.35
CA HIS A 456 19.54 9.23 24.08
C HIS A 456 19.17 7.91 24.73
N LEU A 457 19.15 6.81 23.96
CA LEU A 457 18.86 5.47 24.48
C LEU A 457 19.84 5.04 25.58
N HIS A 458 21.12 5.39 25.45
CA HIS A 458 22.11 5.16 26.50
C HIS A 458 21.79 5.96 27.77
N SER A 459 21.38 7.23 27.65
CA SER A 459 20.94 8.03 28.80
C SER A 459 19.70 7.46 29.50
N CYS A 460 18.86 6.73 28.75
CA CYS A 460 17.68 6.03 29.26
C CYS A 460 17.97 4.62 29.81
N GLY A 461 19.22 4.14 29.75
CA GLY A 461 19.62 2.86 30.36
C GLY A 461 19.87 1.70 29.38
N MET A 462 19.97 1.94 28.08
CA MET A 462 20.37 0.92 27.11
C MET A 462 21.78 0.36 27.41
N ASN A 463 21.90 -0.96 27.55
CA ASN A 463 23.17 -1.62 27.83
C ASN A 463 24.04 -1.75 26.56
N LEU A 464 25.13 -0.99 26.47
CA LEU A 464 26.07 -1.02 25.35
C LEU A 464 26.95 -2.27 25.30
N HIS A 465 27.07 -2.98 26.43
CA HIS A 465 27.93 -4.17 26.58
C HIS A 465 27.16 -5.49 26.39
N SER A 466 25.91 -5.43 25.92
CA SER A 466 25.15 -6.62 25.56
C SER A 466 25.82 -7.41 24.44
N THR A 467 25.72 -8.73 24.49
CA THR A 467 26.15 -9.65 23.44
C THR A 467 24.97 -10.45 22.91
N ALA A 468 24.90 -10.66 21.61
CA ALA A 468 23.96 -11.58 20.97
C ALA A 468 24.40 -13.05 21.17
N PRO A 469 23.53 -14.04 20.89
CA PRO A 469 23.81 -15.46 21.14
C PRO A 469 25.05 -16.00 20.41
N ASP A 470 25.39 -15.40 19.27
CA ASP A 470 26.54 -15.69 18.43
C ASP A 470 27.84 -15.01 18.92
N GLY A 471 27.79 -14.29 20.05
CA GLY A 471 28.92 -13.54 20.60
C GLY A 471 29.10 -12.14 20.00
N MET A 472 28.23 -11.71 19.08
CA MET A 472 28.27 -10.36 18.52
C MET A 472 28.01 -9.30 19.59
N ASN A 473 28.80 -8.24 19.62
CA ASN A 473 28.55 -7.08 20.48
C ASN A 473 28.20 -5.82 19.66
N MET A 474 27.86 -4.71 20.33
CA MET A 474 27.48 -3.48 19.63
C MET A 474 28.57 -2.91 18.72
N ALA A 475 29.85 -3.05 19.10
CA ALA A 475 30.94 -2.54 18.28
C ALA A 475 31.12 -3.37 17.00
N TYR A 476 30.95 -4.70 17.07
CA TYR A 476 30.89 -5.55 15.89
C TYR A 476 29.72 -5.17 14.98
N ALA A 477 28.52 -4.98 15.54
CA ALA A 477 27.35 -4.58 14.76
C ALA A 477 27.55 -3.23 14.06
N ALA A 478 28.17 -2.25 14.75
CA ALA A 478 28.51 -0.95 14.18
C ALA A 478 29.56 -1.06 13.05
N ALA A 479 30.55 -1.95 13.20
CA ALA A 479 31.49 -2.25 12.14
C ALA A 479 30.81 -2.92 10.93
N ALA A 480 30.00 -3.94 11.16
CA ALA A 480 29.29 -4.67 10.11
C ALA A 480 28.32 -3.78 9.31
N GLY A 481 27.62 -2.86 9.99
CA GLY A 481 26.77 -1.84 9.39
C GLY A 481 27.52 -0.62 8.83
N CYS A 482 28.85 -0.59 8.91
CA CYS A 482 29.72 0.52 8.51
C CYS A 482 29.27 1.87 9.10
N ARG A 483 29.12 1.96 10.43
CA ARG A 483 28.68 3.16 11.17
C ARG A 483 29.87 3.81 11.92
N PRO A 484 30.77 4.54 11.24
CA PRO A 484 32.02 5.06 11.83
C PRO A 484 31.80 6.00 13.03
N GLN A 485 30.84 6.92 12.98
CA GLN A 485 30.59 7.88 14.06
C GLN A 485 30.04 7.19 15.31
N VAL A 486 29.14 6.22 15.12
CA VAL A 486 28.59 5.44 16.25
C VAL A 486 29.67 4.52 16.81
N LEU A 487 30.49 3.91 15.95
CA LEU A 487 31.62 3.09 16.35
C LEU A 487 32.63 3.88 17.19
N ASP A 488 33.05 5.07 16.75
CA ASP A 488 33.95 5.96 17.50
C ASP A 488 33.39 6.31 18.87
N TRP A 489 32.08 6.60 18.94
CA TRP A 489 31.42 6.87 20.20
C TRP A 489 31.36 5.63 21.11
N LEU A 490 31.05 4.44 20.59
CA LEU A 490 31.07 3.18 21.35
C LEU A 490 32.46 2.86 21.90
N ILE A 491 33.52 3.12 21.11
CA ILE A 491 34.91 2.99 21.55
C ILE A 491 35.19 3.93 22.73
N GLN A 492 34.73 5.18 22.67
CA GLN A 492 34.85 6.14 23.78
C GLN A 492 34.08 5.70 25.03
N GLN A 493 32.97 4.97 24.88
CA GLN A 493 32.24 4.36 26.00
C GLN A 493 32.89 3.07 26.54
N GLY A 494 34.00 2.60 25.95
CA GLY A 494 34.74 1.43 26.42
C GLY A 494 34.15 0.09 25.98
N VAL A 495 33.35 0.04 24.91
CA VAL A 495 32.86 -1.21 24.33
C VAL A 495 34.02 -1.98 23.69
N SER A 496 34.15 -3.28 23.98
CA SER A 496 35.23 -4.11 23.44
C SER A 496 35.14 -4.25 21.92
N LEU A 497 36.26 -4.11 21.22
CA LEU A 497 36.35 -4.33 19.77
C LEU A 497 36.65 -5.79 19.40
N ASN A 498 37.19 -6.54 20.35
CA ASN A 498 37.57 -7.94 20.16
C ASN A 498 36.46 -8.82 20.71
N ALA A 499 35.28 -8.76 20.07
CA ALA A 499 34.21 -9.70 20.36
C ALA A 499 34.66 -11.12 19.96
N GLU A 500 34.58 -12.07 20.90
CA GLU A 500 34.73 -13.50 20.57
C GLU A 500 33.44 -13.97 19.88
N THR A 501 33.33 -13.68 18.58
CA THR A 501 32.20 -14.12 17.77
C THR A 501 32.33 -15.59 17.40
N ALA A 502 31.21 -16.25 17.13
CA ALA A 502 31.18 -17.61 16.62
C ALA A 502 32.06 -17.77 15.37
N SER A 503 32.64 -18.95 15.17
CA SER A 503 33.65 -19.19 14.12
C SER A 503 33.15 -18.97 12.69
N HIS A 504 31.83 -19.03 12.47
CA HIS A 504 31.20 -18.77 11.18
C HIS A 504 31.04 -17.27 10.88
N LEU A 505 31.19 -16.39 11.87
CA LEU A 505 31.14 -14.94 11.67
C LEU A 505 32.50 -14.42 11.21
N ALA A 506 32.47 -13.60 10.15
CA ALA A 506 33.66 -12.94 9.64
C ALA A 506 34.20 -11.93 10.67
N PRO A 507 35.53 -11.79 10.83
CA PRO A 507 36.11 -10.75 11.67
C PRO A 507 35.64 -9.35 11.22
N PRO A 508 35.64 -8.35 12.13
CA PRO A 508 35.10 -7.02 11.86
C PRO A 508 35.64 -6.39 10.58
N LEU A 509 36.96 -6.48 10.35
CA LEU A 509 37.60 -5.91 9.15
C LEU A 509 37.11 -6.60 7.86
N HIS A 510 36.92 -7.92 7.85
CA HIS A 510 36.39 -8.64 6.70
C HIS A 510 34.94 -8.28 6.43
N ARG A 511 34.10 -8.18 7.48
CA ARG A 511 32.68 -7.84 7.34
C ARG A 511 32.48 -6.43 6.75
N VAL A 512 33.28 -5.45 7.18
CA VAL A 512 33.29 -4.08 6.61
C VAL A 512 33.56 -4.11 5.10
N ILE A 513 34.53 -4.91 4.66
CA ILE A 513 34.92 -5.00 3.25
C ILE A 513 33.86 -5.72 2.40
N TYR A 514 33.17 -6.73 2.97
CA TYR A 514 32.10 -7.44 2.29
C TYR A 514 30.82 -6.60 2.10
N ASN A 515 30.62 -5.54 2.88
CA ASN A 515 29.39 -4.76 2.80
C ASN A 515 29.35 -3.86 1.55
N VAL A 516 28.70 -4.35 0.50
CA VAL A 516 28.55 -3.67 -0.80
C VAL A 516 27.48 -2.58 -0.81
N VAL A 517 26.59 -2.55 0.18
CA VAL A 517 25.39 -1.69 0.20
C VAL A 517 25.73 -0.23 0.59
N VAL A 518 26.90 -0.02 1.19
CA VAL A 518 27.35 1.29 1.67
C VAL A 518 28.37 1.96 0.74
N THR A 519 28.57 3.27 0.89
CA THR A 519 29.55 4.00 0.05
C THR A 519 31.00 3.62 0.39
N PRO A 520 31.93 3.70 -0.58
CA PRO A 520 33.35 3.43 -0.35
C PRO A 520 33.97 4.27 0.77
N GLU A 521 33.58 5.54 0.87
CA GLU A 521 34.08 6.48 1.87
C GLU A 521 33.67 6.06 3.29
N ARG A 522 32.45 5.54 3.45
CA ARG A 522 31.94 5.07 4.73
C ARG A 522 32.62 3.79 5.19
N ARG A 523 32.82 2.83 4.27
CA ARG A 523 33.64 1.63 4.56
C ARG A 523 35.05 2.02 4.98
N LYS A 524 35.67 2.93 4.21
CA LYS A 524 37.02 3.44 4.48
C LYS A 524 37.11 4.04 5.89
N ALA A 525 36.21 4.94 6.24
CA ALA A 525 36.19 5.58 7.56
C ALA A 525 35.99 4.56 8.71
N THR A 526 35.10 3.57 8.52
CA THR A 526 34.90 2.50 9.52
C THR A 526 36.16 1.66 9.70
N LEU A 527 36.83 1.33 8.60
CA LEU A 527 38.07 0.55 8.61
C LEU A 527 39.21 1.31 9.31
N GLU A 528 39.33 2.62 9.05
CA GLU A 528 40.29 3.50 9.72
C GLU A 528 40.05 3.53 11.24
N ALA A 529 38.79 3.69 11.67
CA ALA A 529 38.43 3.70 13.09
C ALA A 529 38.84 2.39 13.80
N LEU A 530 38.59 1.23 13.18
CA LEU A 530 38.99 -0.07 13.74
C LEU A 530 40.52 -0.24 13.81
N LEU A 531 41.23 0.14 12.75
CA LEU A 531 42.69 -0.02 12.67
C LEU A 531 43.43 0.93 13.63
N GLN A 532 42.91 2.14 13.87
CA GLN A 532 43.46 3.07 14.86
C GLN A 532 43.44 2.49 16.27
N GLN A 533 42.46 1.64 16.59
CA GLN A 533 42.34 0.97 17.89
C GLN A 533 43.15 -0.33 17.98
N GLY A 534 43.96 -0.66 16.96
CA GLY A 534 44.87 -1.80 16.98
C GLY A 534 44.23 -3.15 16.69
N VAL A 535 43.05 -3.18 16.05
CA VAL A 535 42.44 -4.43 15.57
C VAL A 535 43.40 -5.15 14.61
N GLY A 536 43.51 -6.47 14.74
CA GLY A 536 44.44 -7.29 13.95
C GLY A 536 44.18 -7.16 12.44
N LYS A 537 45.12 -6.53 11.72
CA LYS A 537 44.99 -6.22 10.28
C LYS A 537 45.30 -7.39 9.33
N ASP A 538 46.00 -8.42 9.82
CA ASP A 538 46.43 -9.59 9.04
C ASP A 538 45.73 -10.89 9.49
N ILE A 539 44.53 -10.78 10.08
CA ILE A 539 43.75 -11.95 10.53
C ILE A 539 43.34 -12.79 9.31
N ALA A 540 43.72 -14.07 9.27
CA ALA A 540 43.25 -14.98 8.24
C ALA A 540 41.88 -15.56 8.64
N TRP A 541 40.90 -15.54 7.73
CA TRP A 541 39.56 -16.06 7.99
C TRP A 541 38.94 -16.80 6.78
N GLY A 542 38.01 -17.71 7.08
CA GLY A 542 37.31 -18.56 6.12
C GLY A 542 38.15 -19.74 5.63
N GLU A 543 37.55 -20.62 4.83
CA GLU A 543 38.20 -21.82 4.29
C GLU A 543 39.43 -21.52 3.44
N HIS A 544 39.48 -20.31 2.84
CA HIS A 544 40.59 -19.85 2.02
C HIS A 544 41.68 -19.10 2.81
N GLY A 545 41.54 -18.96 4.13
CA GLY A 545 42.52 -18.26 4.97
C GLY A 545 42.81 -16.82 4.50
N MET A 546 41.77 -16.09 4.09
CA MET A 546 41.91 -14.78 3.47
C MET A 546 42.20 -13.72 4.53
N THR A 547 43.23 -12.90 4.32
CA THR A 547 43.42 -11.67 5.12
C THR A 547 42.47 -10.56 4.66
N PRO A 548 42.21 -9.51 5.47
CA PRO A 548 41.41 -8.37 5.03
C PRO A 548 41.95 -7.76 3.74
N LEU A 549 43.29 -7.69 3.58
CA LEU A 549 43.93 -7.17 2.39
C LEU A 549 43.67 -8.03 1.14
N MET A 550 43.72 -9.37 1.27
CA MET A 550 43.36 -10.28 0.18
C MET A 550 41.90 -10.16 -0.20
N LEU A 551 41.01 -10.00 0.78
CA LEU A 551 39.60 -9.82 0.52
C LEU A 551 39.32 -8.50 -0.20
N ALA A 552 39.94 -7.39 0.25
CA ALA A 552 39.85 -6.10 -0.43
C ALA A 552 40.37 -6.20 -1.87
N ALA A 553 41.47 -6.93 -2.08
CA ALA A 553 42.03 -7.22 -3.40
C ALA A 553 41.03 -7.99 -4.29
N LYS A 554 40.46 -9.08 -3.78
CA LYS A 554 39.49 -9.92 -4.50
C LYS A 554 38.20 -9.16 -4.83
N GLN A 555 37.72 -8.30 -3.94
CA GLN A 555 36.46 -7.60 -4.16
C GLN A 555 36.61 -6.31 -4.99
N GLY A 556 37.84 -5.89 -5.32
CA GLY A 556 38.07 -4.60 -5.96
C GLY A 556 37.75 -3.40 -5.06
N ALA A 557 37.86 -3.57 -3.73
CA ALA A 557 37.61 -2.52 -2.75
C ALA A 557 38.87 -1.67 -2.54
N GLN A 558 39.21 -0.87 -3.55
CA GLN A 558 40.47 -0.11 -3.61
C GLN A 558 40.68 0.79 -2.39
N HIS A 559 39.64 1.54 -1.96
CA HIS A 559 39.81 2.47 -0.83
C HIS A 559 40.15 1.73 0.48
N CYS A 560 39.54 0.56 0.68
CA CYS A 560 39.84 -0.30 1.83
C CYS A 560 41.26 -0.89 1.72
N LEU A 561 41.68 -1.29 0.52
CA LEU A 561 43.03 -1.79 0.26
C LEU A 561 44.10 -0.73 0.58
N GLU A 562 43.91 0.52 0.15
CA GLU A 562 44.82 1.63 0.44
C GLU A 562 44.96 1.87 1.95
N VAL A 563 43.84 1.90 2.68
CA VAL A 563 43.86 2.09 4.13
C VAL A 563 44.58 0.94 4.83
N LEU A 564 44.29 -0.32 4.49
CA LEU A 564 44.97 -1.47 5.12
C LEU A 564 46.49 -1.39 4.95
N LEU A 565 46.96 -1.02 3.77
CA LEU A 565 48.39 -0.85 3.48
C LEU A 565 49.00 0.35 4.22
N GLN A 566 48.29 1.48 4.31
CA GLN A 566 48.73 2.64 5.09
C GLN A 566 48.94 2.30 6.57
N TYR A 567 48.08 1.45 7.14
CA TYR A 567 48.22 0.94 8.50
C TYR A 567 49.17 -0.28 8.59
N GLY A 568 49.88 -0.61 7.50
CA GLY A 568 50.96 -1.59 7.46
C GLY A 568 50.51 -3.06 7.43
N ALA A 569 49.36 -3.36 6.82
CA ALA A 569 48.98 -4.75 6.49
C ALA A 569 50.02 -5.38 5.56
N ASN A 570 50.26 -6.68 5.69
CA ASN A 570 51.31 -7.36 4.94
C ASN A 570 50.90 -7.56 3.46
N PRO A 571 51.54 -6.86 2.49
CA PRO A 571 51.21 -6.99 1.08
C PRO A 571 51.55 -8.36 0.47
N ASN A 572 52.38 -9.15 1.17
CA ASN A 572 52.85 -10.48 0.77
C ASN A 572 52.32 -11.58 1.70
N ALA A 573 51.23 -11.30 2.42
CA ALA A 573 50.54 -12.34 3.19
C ALA A 573 50.18 -13.52 2.26
N ARG A 574 50.21 -14.74 2.81
CA ARG A 574 49.86 -15.97 2.07
C ARG A 574 48.66 -16.64 2.74
N GLY A 575 47.58 -16.76 1.99
CA GLY A 575 46.37 -17.49 2.40
C GLY A 575 46.48 -18.97 2.07
N ALA A 576 45.34 -19.67 2.01
CA ALA A 576 45.31 -21.06 1.59
C ALA A 576 45.80 -21.21 0.14
N GLY A 577 46.54 -22.30 -0.14
CA GLY A 577 47.14 -22.55 -1.45
C GLY A 577 48.21 -21.53 -1.86
N GLY A 578 48.71 -20.74 -0.92
CA GLY A 578 49.76 -19.75 -1.18
C GLY A 578 49.27 -18.49 -1.91
N MET A 579 47.96 -18.24 -1.93
CA MET A 579 47.36 -17.06 -2.54
C MET A 579 47.86 -15.77 -1.87
N THR A 580 48.24 -14.78 -2.69
CA THR A 580 48.70 -13.46 -2.25
C THR A 580 47.66 -12.38 -2.60
N PRO A 581 47.68 -11.20 -1.95
CA PRO A 581 46.82 -10.08 -2.35
C PRO A 581 46.92 -9.74 -3.83
N ALA A 582 48.11 -9.82 -4.44
CA ALA A 582 48.32 -9.59 -5.86
C ALA A 582 47.60 -10.62 -6.74
N LEU A 583 47.67 -11.91 -6.40
CA LEU A 583 46.94 -12.97 -7.10
C LEU A 583 45.42 -12.78 -6.95
N CYS A 584 44.94 -12.46 -5.74
CA CYS A 584 43.53 -12.21 -5.47
C CYS A 584 42.96 -11.07 -6.33
N ALA A 585 43.71 -9.99 -6.55
CA ALA A 585 43.30 -8.86 -7.40
C ALA A 585 43.02 -9.25 -8.87
N ILE A 586 43.62 -10.34 -9.35
CA ILE A 586 43.48 -10.81 -10.75
C ILE A 586 42.34 -11.82 -10.89
N THR A 587 42.09 -12.63 -9.85
CA THR A 587 41.06 -13.69 -9.89
C THR A 587 39.63 -13.17 -10.05
N SER A 588 39.35 -11.94 -9.60
CA SER A 588 37.98 -11.43 -9.61
C SER A 588 37.63 -10.72 -10.92
N ARG A 589 36.37 -10.91 -11.35
CA ARG A 589 35.79 -10.23 -12.51
C ARG A 589 34.90 -9.04 -12.11
N ARG A 590 34.79 -8.75 -10.81
CA ARG A 590 33.91 -7.73 -10.24
C ARG A 590 34.72 -6.78 -9.37
N ALA A 591 34.33 -5.51 -9.36
CA ALA A 591 34.89 -4.50 -8.48
C ALA A 591 33.75 -3.76 -7.78
N ILE A 592 33.80 -3.71 -6.44
CA ILE A 592 32.85 -2.93 -5.64
C ILE A 592 33.08 -1.43 -5.89
N ASP A 593 34.34 -0.99 -5.86
CA ASP A 593 34.68 0.39 -6.14
C ASP A 593 34.83 0.56 -7.66
N PHE A 594 34.04 1.45 -8.26
CA PHE A 594 34.05 1.75 -9.71
C PHE A 594 33.66 0.55 -10.61
N PRO A 595 32.40 0.07 -10.54
CA PRO A 595 31.95 -1.16 -11.22
C PRO A 595 32.10 -1.24 -12.76
N PRO A 596 32.08 -0.17 -13.58
CA PRO A 596 32.11 -0.33 -15.04
C PRO A 596 33.47 -0.77 -15.61
N ARG A 597 34.56 -0.80 -14.81
CA ARG A 597 35.92 -1.17 -15.29
C ARG A 597 36.70 -1.99 -14.26
N PRO A 598 36.30 -3.25 -13.99
CA PRO A 598 36.93 -4.07 -12.95
C PRO A 598 38.42 -4.32 -13.23
N GLU A 599 38.79 -4.50 -14.50
CA GLU A 599 40.17 -4.79 -14.87
C GLU A 599 41.11 -3.60 -14.65
N SER A 600 40.66 -2.38 -14.96
CA SER A 600 41.42 -1.15 -14.69
C SER A 600 41.57 -0.89 -13.18
N VAL A 601 40.56 -1.25 -12.38
CA VAL A 601 40.61 -1.18 -10.91
C VAL A 601 41.66 -2.17 -10.38
N SER A 602 41.65 -3.42 -10.83
CA SER A 602 42.67 -4.41 -10.48
C SER A 602 44.08 -3.97 -10.87
N ALA A 603 44.27 -3.41 -12.07
CA ALA A 603 45.56 -2.87 -12.51
C ALA A 603 46.06 -1.74 -11.59
N ARG A 604 45.17 -0.84 -11.17
CA ARG A 604 45.48 0.23 -10.21
C ARG A 604 45.79 -0.33 -8.82
N MET A 605 45.05 -1.34 -8.36
CA MET A 605 45.31 -2.02 -7.09
C MET A 605 46.66 -2.74 -7.07
N LEU A 606 47.07 -3.37 -8.18
CA LEU A 606 48.40 -3.95 -8.33
C LEU A 606 49.50 -2.88 -8.25
N ALA A 607 49.26 -1.70 -8.85
CA ALA A 607 50.20 -0.58 -8.73
C ALA A 607 50.32 -0.08 -7.28
N ILE A 608 49.20 -0.01 -6.55
CA ILE A 608 49.20 0.36 -5.13
C ILE A 608 49.92 -0.72 -4.32
N LEU A 609 49.57 -1.99 -4.47
CA LEU A 609 50.25 -3.11 -3.80
C LEU A 609 51.77 -3.07 -4.03
N HIS A 610 52.20 -2.86 -5.27
CA HIS A 610 53.61 -2.72 -5.61
C HIS A 610 54.29 -1.54 -4.90
N ALA A 611 53.63 -0.38 -4.86
CA ALA A 611 54.14 0.80 -4.16
C ALA A 611 54.36 0.56 -2.65
N TYR A 612 53.57 -0.34 -2.05
CA TYR A 612 53.71 -0.74 -0.64
C TYR A 612 54.57 -2.01 -0.45
N GLY A 613 55.27 -2.48 -1.49
CA GLY A 613 56.24 -3.58 -1.39
C GLY A 613 55.68 -4.98 -1.65
N ALA A 614 54.56 -5.10 -2.37
CA ALA A 614 54.09 -6.40 -2.85
C ALA A 614 55.03 -6.99 -3.91
N ASP A 615 55.36 -8.27 -3.76
CA ASP A 615 56.08 -9.07 -4.73
C ASP A 615 55.11 -9.59 -5.81
N LEU A 616 55.09 -8.91 -6.95
CA LEU A 616 54.25 -9.27 -8.10
C LEU A 616 54.80 -10.48 -8.89
N CYS A 617 55.96 -11.02 -8.51
CA CYS A 617 56.54 -12.23 -9.10
C CYS A 617 56.25 -13.48 -8.26
N GLN A 618 55.75 -13.31 -7.04
CA GLN A 618 55.52 -14.41 -6.11
C GLN A 618 54.45 -15.39 -6.63
N SER A 619 54.81 -16.67 -6.69
CA SER A 619 53.88 -17.73 -7.08
C SER A 619 53.08 -18.29 -5.90
N ASN A 620 51.88 -18.79 -6.18
CA ASN A 620 51.15 -19.63 -5.24
C ASN A 620 51.75 -21.06 -5.15
N ASP A 621 51.13 -21.95 -4.38
CA ASP A 621 51.64 -23.32 -4.17
C ASP A 621 51.58 -24.19 -5.44
N ASP A 622 50.74 -23.82 -6.41
CA ASP A 622 50.64 -24.46 -7.73
C ASP A 622 51.65 -23.90 -8.76
N GLY A 623 52.50 -22.95 -8.36
CA GLY A 623 53.45 -22.27 -9.25
C GLY A 623 52.81 -21.21 -10.16
N VAL A 624 51.57 -20.81 -9.90
CA VAL A 624 50.88 -19.74 -10.63
C VAL A 624 51.37 -18.38 -10.13
N THR A 625 51.88 -17.56 -11.03
CA THR A 625 52.32 -16.18 -10.76
C THR A 625 51.25 -15.18 -11.20
N PRO A 626 51.25 -13.93 -10.71
CA PRO A 626 50.35 -12.89 -11.19
C PRO A 626 50.38 -12.72 -12.72
N LEU A 627 51.58 -12.81 -13.33
CA LEU A 627 51.73 -12.75 -14.78
C LEU A 627 51.07 -13.95 -15.48
N SER A 628 51.32 -15.18 -15.03
CA SER A 628 50.72 -16.36 -15.65
C SER A 628 49.20 -16.39 -15.46
N LEU A 629 48.70 -15.94 -14.31
CA LEU A 629 47.27 -15.82 -14.02
C LEU A 629 46.58 -14.78 -14.92
N SER A 630 47.21 -13.63 -15.17
CA SER A 630 46.66 -12.61 -16.07
C SER A 630 46.47 -13.12 -17.50
N VAL A 631 47.35 -14.01 -17.97
CA VAL A 631 47.24 -14.67 -19.28
C VAL A 631 46.16 -15.75 -19.26
N GLN A 632 46.09 -16.57 -18.21
CA GLN A 632 45.08 -17.61 -18.06
C GLN A 632 43.65 -17.07 -18.00
N GLU A 633 43.45 -15.92 -17.35
CA GLU A 633 42.16 -15.23 -17.25
C GLU A 633 41.92 -14.22 -18.39
N GLU A 634 42.82 -14.15 -19.38
CA GLU A 634 42.77 -13.28 -20.55
C GLU A 634 42.64 -11.77 -20.25
N ARG A 635 43.33 -11.31 -19.19
CA ARG A 635 43.32 -9.93 -18.68
C ARG A 635 44.40 -9.05 -19.31
N LYS A 636 44.10 -8.45 -20.47
CA LYS A 636 45.05 -7.64 -21.25
C LYS A 636 45.57 -6.41 -20.52
N GLU A 637 44.72 -5.63 -19.85
CA GLU A 637 45.12 -4.42 -19.14
C GLU A 637 45.97 -4.75 -17.91
N ILE A 638 45.60 -5.80 -17.16
CA ILE A 638 46.38 -6.29 -16.02
C ILE A 638 47.74 -6.80 -16.49
N PHE A 639 47.78 -7.58 -17.57
CA PHE A 639 49.03 -8.07 -18.15
C PHE A 639 49.99 -6.93 -18.52
N GLU A 640 49.51 -5.93 -19.26
CA GLU A 640 50.33 -4.75 -19.61
C GLU A 640 50.64 -3.86 -18.39
N ALA A 641 49.82 -3.88 -17.34
CA ALA A 641 50.13 -3.21 -16.08
C ALA A 641 51.27 -3.92 -15.33
N LEU A 642 51.21 -5.24 -15.20
CA LEU A 642 52.26 -6.04 -14.55
C LEU A 642 53.63 -5.83 -15.22
N LEU A 643 53.68 -5.90 -16.55
CA LEU A 643 54.92 -5.66 -17.31
C LEU A 643 55.50 -4.25 -17.11
N ARG A 644 54.63 -3.25 -16.83
CA ARG A 644 55.06 -1.88 -16.53
C ARG A 644 55.51 -1.70 -15.08
N LEU A 645 54.89 -2.42 -14.14
CA LEU A 645 55.12 -2.27 -12.71
C LEU A 645 56.38 -3.01 -12.24
N THR A 646 56.68 -4.18 -12.81
CA THR A 646 57.82 -4.99 -12.38
C THR A 646 58.58 -5.59 -13.57
N PRO A 647 59.93 -5.56 -13.56
CA PRO A 647 60.72 -6.25 -14.56
C PRO A 647 60.69 -7.76 -14.33
N PHE A 648 60.26 -8.52 -15.33
CA PHE A 648 60.28 -9.98 -15.33
C PHE A 648 61.53 -10.52 -16.03
N THR A 649 62.09 -11.63 -15.54
CA THR A 649 63.24 -12.28 -16.18
C THR A 649 62.83 -13.04 -17.44
N GLU A 650 63.77 -13.28 -18.36
CA GLU A 650 63.50 -14.09 -19.56
C GLU A 650 62.96 -15.49 -19.20
N GLU A 651 63.45 -16.09 -18.12
CA GLU A 651 62.99 -17.39 -17.63
C GLU A 651 61.52 -17.36 -17.19
N GLN A 652 61.11 -16.30 -16.47
CA GLN A 652 59.72 -16.11 -16.06
C GLN A 652 58.81 -15.91 -17.27
N LEU A 653 59.22 -15.08 -18.25
CA LEU A 653 58.47 -14.84 -19.47
C LEU A 653 58.32 -16.11 -20.32
N ARG A 654 59.41 -16.90 -20.48
CA ARG A 654 59.36 -18.21 -21.17
C ARG A 654 58.47 -19.21 -20.44
N SER A 655 58.53 -19.27 -19.12
CA SER A 655 57.67 -20.16 -18.32
C SER A 655 56.17 -19.87 -18.51
N VAL A 656 55.79 -18.62 -18.79
CA VAL A 656 54.39 -18.27 -19.11
C VAL A 656 54.04 -18.67 -20.54
N LEU A 657 54.95 -18.44 -21.49
CA LEU A 657 54.76 -18.78 -22.91
C LEU A 657 54.66 -20.29 -23.15
N ASP A 658 55.55 -21.06 -22.52
CA ASP A 658 55.66 -22.52 -22.64
C ASP A 658 54.76 -23.27 -21.64
N GLY A 659 53.83 -22.56 -20.99
CA GLY A 659 52.94 -23.10 -19.98
C GLY A 659 52.03 -24.22 -20.50
N LYS A 660 51.46 -25.00 -19.57
CA LYS A 660 50.61 -26.18 -19.88
C LYS A 660 49.34 -25.89 -20.70
N ARG A 661 48.91 -24.62 -20.80
CA ARG A 661 47.69 -24.21 -21.51
C ARG A 661 48.06 -23.33 -22.72
N PRO A 662 47.36 -23.47 -23.85
CA PRO A 662 47.60 -22.63 -25.02
C PRO A 662 47.37 -21.16 -24.67
N VAL A 663 48.36 -20.32 -24.95
CA VAL A 663 48.31 -18.88 -24.71
C VAL A 663 47.57 -18.19 -25.86
N HIS A 664 46.60 -17.32 -25.54
CA HIS A 664 45.87 -16.57 -26.56
C HIS A 664 46.83 -15.70 -27.40
N ALA A 665 46.58 -15.60 -28.71
CA ALA A 665 47.48 -15.05 -29.73
C ALA A 665 48.13 -13.71 -29.34
N TYR A 666 47.34 -12.77 -28.81
CA TYR A 666 47.84 -11.47 -28.32
C TYR A 666 48.96 -11.60 -27.28
N PHE A 667 48.78 -12.42 -26.24
CA PHE A 667 49.78 -12.56 -25.18
C PHE A 667 51.01 -13.30 -25.68
N ALA A 668 50.84 -14.30 -26.55
CA ALA A 668 51.94 -15.04 -27.15
C ALA A 668 52.83 -14.13 -28.01
N GLU A 669 52.23 -13.32 -28.90
CA GLU A 669 52.96 -12.37 -29.74
C GLU A 669 53.68 -11.30 -28.90
N ARG A 670 53.02 -10.80 -27.85
CA ARG A 670 53.59 -9.83 -26.93
C ARG A 670 54.77 -10.39 -26.13
N LEU A 671 54.65 -11.60 -25.60
CA LEU A 671 55.74 -12.29 -24.89
C LEU A 671 56.91 -12.63 -25.82
N GLN A 672 56.64 -13.10 -27.04
CA GLN A 672 57.66 -13.38 -28.05
C GLN A 672 58.44 -12.11 -28.45
N THR A 673 57.74 -10.98 -28.56
CA THR A 673 58.36 -9.67 -28.82
C THR A 673 59.31 -9.27 -27.68
N LEU A 674 58.89 -9.44 -26.42
CA LEU A 674 59.72 -9.14 -25.24
C LEU A 674 60.94 -10.06 -25.12
N LEU A 675 60.82 -11.30 -25.60
CA LEU A 675 61.90 -12.31 -25.63
C LEU A 675 62.78 -12.24 -26.89
N ALA A 676 62.53 -11.28 -27.80
CA ALA A 676 63.20 -11.16 -29.10
C ALA A 676 63.17 -12.47 -29.93
N LEU A 677 62.10 -13.25 -29.81
CA LEU A 677 61.85 -14.46 -30.59
C LEU A 677 61.21 -14.07 -31.95
N PRO A 678 61.45 -14.83 -33.03
CA PRO A 678 60.80 -14.57 -34.32
C PRO A 678 59.27 -14.66 -34.18
N ALA A 679 58.56 -13.70 -34.78
CA ALA A 679 57.10 -13.63 -34.76
C ALA A 679 56.48 -14.96 -35.23
N PRO A 680 55.29 -15.34 -34.73
CA PRO A 680 54.65 -16.56 -35.18
C PRO A 680 54.23 -16.34 -36.63
N HIS A 681 54.92 -17.00 -37.56
CA HIS A 681 54.47 -17.07 -38.95
C HIS A 681 53.01 -17.53 -38.94
N ALA A 682 52.16 -16.76 -39.61
CA ALA A 682 50.81 -17.14 -39.95
C ALA A 682 50.81 -18.31 -40.94
N GLU A 683 51.25 -19.48 -40.50
CA GLU A 683 51.11 -20.75 -41.21
C GLU A 683 50.90 -21.86 -40.17
N MET A 684 49.64 -22.14 -39.87
CA MET A 684 49.09 -23.48 -39.62
C MET A 684 47.57 -23.37 -39.40
N GLY A 685 46.90 -22.77 -40.39
CA GLY A 685 45.57 -23.22 -40.76
C GLY A 685 45.73 -24.41 -41.70
N LEU A 686 45.09 -25.53 -41.37
CA LEU A 686 44.89 -26.72 -42.22
C LEU A 686 46.05 -27.73 -42.33
N SER A 687 46.36 -28.47 -41.26
CA SER A 687 46.57 -29.93 -41.41
C SER A 687 46.38 -30.67 -40.08
N CYS A 688 45.16 -31.12 -39.79
CA CYS A 688 44.85 -32.28 -38.93
C CYS A 688 43.32 -32.55 -38.93
N PHE A 689 42.72 -32.63 -40.11
CA PHE A 689 41.45 -33.34 -40.31
C PHE A 689 41.69 -34.42 -41.37
N ALA A 690 42.43 -35.45 -41.00
CA ALA A 690 42.42 -36.72 -41.72
C ALA A 690 41.40 -37.64 -41.05
N VAL A 691 40.12 -37.43 -41.33
CA VAL A 691 39.09 -38.44 -41.09
C VAL A 691 39.31 -39.54 -42.12
N GLN A 692 39.90 -40.65 -41.71
CA GLN A 692 39.80 -41.91 -42.46
C GLN A 692 38.33 -42.34 -42.47
N ARG A 693 37.63 -42.08 -43.58
CA ARG A 693 36.40 -42.80 -43.92
C ARG A 693 36.80 -44.19 -44.39
N GLN A 694 36.54 -45.22 -43.59
CA GLN A 694 36.37 -46.58 -44.11
C GLN A 694 34.99 -46.66 -44.81
N PRO A 695 34.90 -47.27 -46.01
CA PRO A 695 33.63 -47.58 -46.62
C PRO A 695 33.07 -48.90 -46.04
N THR A 696 31.83 -48.85 -45.59
CA THR A 696 31.01 -50.04 -45.28
C THR A 696 30.71 -50.82 -46.56
N ALA A 697 30.99 -52.12 -46.53
CA ALA A 697 30.28 -53.16 -47.25
C ALA A 697 29.90 -54.24 -46.23
#